data_AF-A0AAT9SRR0-F1
#
_entry.id   AF-A0AAT9SRR0-F1
#
_cell.length_a   1.000
_cell.length_b   1.000
_cell.length_c   1.000
_cell.angle_alpha   90.00
_cell.angle_beta   90.00
_cell.angle_gamma   90.00
#
_symmetry.space_group_name_H-M   'P 1'
#
loop_
_entity.id
_entity.type
_entity.pdbx_description
1 polymer ?
#
loop_
_entity_poly.entity_id
_entity_poly.type
_entity_poly.pdbx_seq_one_letter_code
_entity_poly.pdbx_strand_id
1 'polypeptide(L)'
;MRPLKLFPVWREAWCSAADIPRLLQGAEELLARRSKGNQRFPIVPDTAVERNSIVADAMGRWLQGEPPPPSVRPAGEVAKALYDQAWAVLRPAAWPRWLLLEHAFEDASETGDLHFAALILRTMCEELERLRLLDLDQFQFVEMATSENPDERRSFLEVLACARACLKPLEIDFLDPPKSERGADEPHRDGELEKARSSLNDYIHPNYGSHVAALYPERDTAGRILLNAAVVAYREFFKLSWSEEPLRGASRPVPVQHLSWSRAAREVVSQSLPAAREIMPALAIPQVLDWLTKPSDPAIDFLASPAAAPLVDLLPEALKSWDVAAGPQGQPVAPAALLYLASARRSEALFTEEFPNGAPPVKEIDRWLSFLSRSVELLTLLNAVKEETFKRQLIRQLAQANPLAIDICVRSLIEHRATVTILPGRLARKWVEAARRFQPGAGLPPAIKQMDDAIAKLLAGQRNSAETLMPFAIREDGTPIPPSFSLSSLIGEAFEKGSLHAQAYAFSSATIHARATRGVELLIDRAGKSARRSRLSGLNILDWVCDQRQRKEYLFPALQIVFIAQHAARHIGGGAGQDLKKARQAMGHYEGNLKPGKDYTGDGTRASSIVFREHLLYYVALKRFLDQMNIEPDRLQIASNDRGRWCEIYMGQGREWWFEVSDTLGLLGGSDDTKRI
;
A
#
# COMPACT_ATOMS: atom_id res chain seq x y z
N MET A 1 -2.72 -22.74 -26.14
CA MET A 1 -2.45 -21.95 -24.93
C MET A 1 -2.18 -22.91 -23.78
N ARG A 2 -1.14 -22.69 -22.96
CA ARG A 2 -0.98 -23.46 -21.72
C ARG A 2 -2.17 -23.12 -20.81
N PRO A 3 -2.76 -24.08 -20.08
CA PRO A 3 -3.75 -23.76 -19.07
C PRO A 3 -3.13 -22.81 -18.04
N LEU A 4 -3.78 -21.66 -17.82
CA LEU A 4 -3.35 -20.71 -16.81
C LEU A 4 -3.44 -21.40 -15.45
N LYS A 5 -2.30 -21.52 -14.77
CA LYS A 5 -2.25 -21.99 -13.40
C LYS A 5 -2.28 -20.78 -12.49
N LEU A 6 -3.32 -20.67 -11.67
CA LEU A 6 -3.41 -19.58 -10.70
C LEU A 6 -2.40 -19.78 -9.56
N PHE A 7 -1.75 -18.68 -9.17
CA PHE A 7 -0.85 -18.53 -8.04
C PHE A 7 0.19 -19.65 -7.92
N PRO A 8 0.97 -19.95 -8.98
CA PRO A 8 1.89 -21.08 -8.98
C PRO A 8 2.92 -21.03 -7.84
N VAL A 9 3.28 -19.83 -7.36
CA VAL A 9 4.20 -19.61 -6.23
C VAL A 9 3.65 -20.17 -4.92
N TRP A 10 2.35 -20.01 -4.66
CA TRP A 10 1.73 -20.34 -3.36
C TRP A 10 0.87 -21.60 -3.39
N ARG A 11 0.58 -22.10 -4.60
CA ARG A 11 -0.37 -23.18 -4.84
C ARG A 11 -0.10 -24.41 -3.97
N GLU A 12 1.14 -24.85 -3.90
CA GLU A 12 1.52 -26.04 -3.14
C GLU A 12 1.22 -25.88 -1.65
N ALA A 13 1.54 -24.72 -1.07
CA ALA A 13 1.25 -24.43 0.32
C ALA A 13 -0.26 -24.43 0.61
N TRP A 14 -1.06 -23.81 -0.25
CA TRP A 14 -2.51 -23.71 -0.05
C TRP A 14 -3.26 -25.02 -0.29
N CYS A 15 -2.76 -25.89 -1.17
CA CYS A 15 -3.43 -27.17 -1.47
C CYS A 15 -3.46 -28.16 -0.29
N SER A 16 -2.78 -27.86 0.81
CA SER A 16 -2.93 -28.59 2.08
C SER A 16 -4.33 -28.44 2.71
N ALA A 17 -5.05 -27.36 2.42
CA ALA A 17 -6.42 -27.15 2.88
C ALA A 17 -7.45 -27.80 1.93
N ALA A 18 -8.38 -28.57 2.49
CA ALA A 18 -9.27 -29.45 1.71
C ALA A 18 -10.18 -28.74 0.69
N ASP A 19 -10.57 -27.49 0.93
CA ASP A 19 -11.46 -26.71 0.07
C ASP A 19 -10.73 -25.93 -1.04
N ILE A 20 -9.44 -25.64 -0.87
CA ILE A 20 -8.65 -24.87 -1.83
C ILE A 20 -8.58 -25.54 -3.21
N PRO A 21 -8.33 -26.87 -3.36
CA PRO A 21 -8.32 -27.51 -4.67
C PRO A 21 -9.60 -27.29 -5.48
N ARG A 22 -10.76 -27.31 -4.81
CA ARG A 22 -12.06 -27.04 -5.45
C ARG A 22 -12.19 -25.59 -5.88
N LEU A 23 -11.72 -24.64 -5.07
CA LEU A 23 -11.71 -23.21 -5.41
C LEU A 23 -10.77 -22.91 -6.58
N LEU A 24 -9.56 -23.49 -6.58
CA LEU A 24 -8.61 -23.40 -7.69
C LEU A 24 -9.23 -23.94 -8.98
N GLN A 25 -9.79 -25.15 -8.94
CA GLN A 25 -10.44 -25.75 -10.09
C GLN A 25 -11.57 -24.85 -10.61
N GLY A 26 -12.45 -24.37 -9.73
CA GLY A 26 -13.56 -23.50 -10.12
C GLY A 26 -13.09 -22.19 -10.75
N ALA A 27 -12.06 -21.56 -10.20
CA ALA A 27 -11.49 -20.33 -10.76
C ALA A 27 -10.83 -20.58 -12.12
N GLU A 28 -10.06 -21.66 -12.25
CA GLU A 28 -9.36 -22.02 -13.48
C GLU A 28 -10.32 -22.45 -14.60
N GLU A 29 -11.42 -23.14 -14.28
CA GLU A 29 -12.49 -23.46 -15.25
C GLU A 29 -13.16 -22.19 -15.79
N LEU A 30 -13.43 -21.22 -14.91
CA LEU A 30 -14.02 -19.92 -15.30
C LEU A 30 -13.05 -19.11 -16.16
N LEU A 31 -11.77 -19.06 -15.81
CA LEU A 31 -10.73 -18.41 -16.61
C LEU A 31 -10.53 -19.11 -17.96
N ALA A 32 -10.56 -20.44 -17.98
CA ALA A 32 -10.49 -21.21 -19.22
C ALA A 32 -11.71 -20.93 -20.12
N ARG A 33 -12.92 -20.82 -19.55
CA ARG A 33 -14.11 -20.36 -20.30
C ARG A 33 -13.90 -18.95 -20.83
N ARG A 34 -13.40 -18.05 -19.97
CA ARG A 34 -13.18 -16.64 -20.31
C ARG A 34 -12.17 -16.44 -21.44
N SER A 35 -11.11 -17.24 -21.47
CA SER A 35 -10.07 -17.23 -22.50
C SER A 35 -10.59 -17.52 -23.91
N LYS A 36 -11.76 -18.16 -24.04
CA LYS A 36 -12.43 -18.45 -25.32
C LYS A 36 -13.33 -17.31 -25.80
N GLY A 37 -13.65 -16.35 -24.94
CA GLY A 37 -14.48 -15.19 -25.25
C GLY A 37 -13.71 -14.05 -25.91
N ASN A 38 -14.25 -12.84 -25.83
CA ASN A 38 -13.64 -11.66 -26.45
C ASN A 38 -12.34 -11.27 -25.74
N GLN A 39 -11.24 -11.14 -26.50
CA GLN A 39 -9.89 -10.81 -25.99
C GLN A 39 -9.29 -9.59 -26.70
N ARG A 40 -10.16 -8.71 -27.22
CA ARG A 40 -9.78 -7.57 -28.07
C ARG A 40 -10.57 -6.34 -27.68
N PHE A 41 -10.00 -5.17 -27.93
CA PHE A 41 -10.69 -3.91 -27.76
C PHE A 41 -11.60 -3.68 -28.97
N PRO A 42 -12.90 -3.42 -28.75
CA PRO A 42 -13.79 -2.99 -29.83
C PRO A 42 -13.33 -1.67 -30.45
N ILE A 43 -13.68 -1.44 -31.71
CA ILE A 43 -13.54 -0.14 -32.37
C ILE A 43 -14.93 0.41 -32.63
N VAL A 44 -15.22 1.57 -32.07
CA VAL A 44 -16.49 2.29 -32.26
C VAL A 44 -16.30 3.40 -33.30
N PRO A 45 -17.28 3.64 -34.20
CA PRO A 45 -17.24 4.74 -35.17
C PRO A 45 -17.13 6.12 -34.50
N ASP A 46 -16.38 7.03 -35.10
CA ASP A 46 -16.15 8.38 -34.56
C ASP A 46 -17.48 9.16 -34.40
N THR A 47 -18.44 8.93 -35.30
CA THR A 47 -19.80 9.51 -35.23
C THR A 47 -20.60 9.11 -34.00
N ALA A 48 -20.37 7.91 -33.44
CA ALA A 48 -21.00 7.50 -32.19
C ALA A 48 -20.33 8.18 -31.00
N VAL A 49 -19.00 8.39 -31.07
CA VAL A 49 -18.23 9.08 -30.03
C VAL A 49 -18.59 10.57 -29.96
N GLU A 50 -18.71 11.24 -31.10
CA GLU A 50 -19.08 12.66 -31.20
C GLU A 50 -20.44 12.98 -30.56
N ARG A 51 -21.36 12.01 -30.55
CA ARG A 51 -22.70 12.16 -29.95
C ARG A 51 -22.70 11.98 -28.43
N ASN A 52 -21.63 11.48 -27.82
CA ASN A 52 -21.59 11.17 -26.38
C ASN A 52 -21.90 12.37 -25.51
N SER A 53 -21.35 13.55 -25.83
CA SER A 53 -21.60 14.77 -25.05
C SER A 53 -23.06 15.17 -25.09
N ILE A 54 -23.67 15.18 -26.27
CA ILE A 54 -25.09 15.50 -26.49
C ILE A 54 -25.98 14.55 -25.70
N VAL A 55 -25.69 13.24 -25.74
CA VAL A 55 -26.44 12.22 -25.01
C VAL A 55 -26.26 12.40 -23.50
N ALA A 56 -25.04 12.60 -23.01
CA ALA A 56 -24.75 12.82 -21.60
C ALA A 56 -25.43 14.10 -21.05
N ASP A 57 -25.50 15.16 -21.85
CA ASP A 57 -26.20 16.40 -21.50
C ASP A 57 -27.71 16.21 -21.44
N ALA A 58 -28.28 15.47 -22.40
CA ALA A 58 -29.70 15.11 -22.39
C ALA A 58 -30.07 14.25 -21.16
N MET A 59 -29.23 13.27 -20.80
CA MET A 59 -29.37 12.52 -19.55
C MET A 59 -29.28 13.45 -18.33
N GLY A 60 -28.38 14.44 -18.35
CA GLY A 60 -28.20 15.43 -17.29
C GLY A 60 -29.44 16.28 -17.03
N ARG A 61 -30.09 16.77 -18.10
CA ARG A 61 -31.35 17.53 -18.00
C ARG A 61 -32.48 16.69 -17.40
N TRP A 62 -32.60 15.44 -17.84
CA TRP A 62 -33.62 14.53 -17.29
C TRP A 62 -33.37 14.28 -15.79
N LEU A 63 -32.12 14.05 -15.37
CA LEU A 63 -31.77 13.92 -13.94
C LEU A 63 -32.11 15.16 -13.11
N GLN A 64 -32.12 16.35 -13.72
CA GLN A 64 -32.50 17.62 -13.08
C GLN A 64 -34.03 17.84 -13.04
N GLY A 65 -34.82 16.87 -13.47
CA GLY A 65 -36.28 16.99 -13.52
C GLY A 65 -36.79 17.71 -14.77
N GLU A 66 -35.93 17.90 -15.79
CA GLU A 66 -36.27 18.51 -17.07
C GLU A 66 -36.24 17.43 -18.19
N PRO A 67 -37.14 16.42 -18.17
CA PRO A 67 -37.29 15.56 -19.34
C PRO A 67 -37.78 16.41 -20.53
N PRO A 68 -37.44 16.04 -21.77
CA PRO A 68 -37.91 16.76 -22.94
C PRO A 68 -39.45 16.88 -22.92
N PRO A 69 -40.01 18.06 -23.30
CA PRO A 69 -41.43 18.31 -23.17
C PRO A 69 -42.26 17.29 -23.98
N PRO A 70 -43.41 16.82 -23.46
CA PRO A 70 -44.30 15.90 -24.20
C PRO A 70 -44.75 16.46 -25.56
N SER A 71 -44.75 17.79 -25.71
CA SER A 71 -45.07 18.50 -26.96
C SER A 71 -44.00 18.35 -28.05
N VAL A 72 -42.79 17.89 -27.72
CA VAL A 72 -41.69 17.67 -28.66
C VAL A 72 -41.60 16.20 -29.08
N ARG A 73 -41.68 15.26 -28.13
CA ARG A 73 -41.80 13.80 -28.35
C ARG A 73 -42.28 13.09 -27.06
N PRO A 74 -42.99 11.94 -27.17
CA PRO A 74 -43.31 11.10 -26.01
C PRO A 74 -42.05 10.64 -25.25
N ALA A 75 -42.12 10.58 -23.92
CA ALA A 75 -41.00 10.20 -23.07
C ALA A 75 -40.39 8.84 -23.43
N GLY A 76 -41.21 7.86 -23.81
CA GLY A 76 -40.74 6.55 -24.25
C GLY A 76 -39.91 6.59 -25.54
N GLU A 77 -40.26 7.45 -26.50
CA GLU A 77 -39.47 7.62 -27.72
C GLU A 77 -38.12 8.28 -27.46
N VAL A 78 -38.09 9.22 -26.51
CA VAL A 78 -36.86 9.87 -26.07
C VAL A 78 -35.97 8.86 -25.34
N ALA A 79 -36.53 8.10 -24.40
CA ALA A 79 -35.81 7.05 -23.69
C ALA A 79 -35.21 6.04 -24.67
N LYS A 80 -35.99 5.61 -25.67
CA LYS A 80 -35.53 4.73 -26.74
C LYS A 80 -34.34 5.32 -27.50
N ALA A 81 -34.45 6.57 -27.94
CA ALA A 81 -33.39 7.25 -28.69
C ALA A 81 -32.12 7.48 -27.84
N LEU A 82 -32.26 7.76 -26.54
CA LEU A 82 -31.15 7.84 -25.60
C LEU A 82 -30.47 6.48 -25.44
N TYR A 83 -31.26 5.41 -25.27
CA TYR A 83 -30.73 4.05 -25.16
C TYR A 83 -29.92 3.67 -26.40
N ASP A 84 -30.49 3.82 -27.60
CA ASP A 84 -29.84 3.46 -28.86
C ASP A 84 -28.49 4.15 -29.03
N GLN A 85 -28.40 5.44 -28.67
CA GLN A 85 -27.17 6.21 -28.81
C GLN A 85 -26.16 5.92 -27.70
N ALA A 86 -26.61 5.84 -26.44
CA ALA A 86 -25.74 5.60 -25.29
C ALA A 86 -25.18 4.17 -25.29
N TRP A 87 -26.02 3.14 -25.46
CA TRP A 87 -25.58 1.75 -25.40
C TRP A 87 -24.76 1.32 -26.60
N ALA A 88 -24.83 2.03 -27.73
CA ALA A 88 -23.90 1.88 -28.85
C ALA A 88 -22.43 2.15 -28.45
N VAL A 89 -22.20 2.91 -27.39
CA VAL A 89 -20.86 3.22 -26.86
C VAL A 89 -20.60 2.52 -25.53
N LEU A 90 -21.57 2.52 -24.62
CA LEU A 90 -21.44 1.92 -23.29
C LEU A 90 -21.15 0.41 -23.35
N ARG A 91 -21.81 -0.34 -24.25
CA ARG A 91 -21.58 -1.79 -24.39
C ARG A 91 -20.14 -2.09 -24.84
N PRO A 92 -19.62 -1.51 -25.95
CA PRO A 92 -18.21 -1.65 -26.30
C PRO A 92 -17.23 -1.18 -25.22
N ALA A 93 -17.58 -0.12 -24.48
CA ALA A 93 -16.74 0.47 -23.44
C ALA A 93 -16.55 -0.43 -22.21
N ALA A 94 -17.34 -1.50 -22.03
CA ALA A 94 -17.13 -2.45 -20.95
C ALA A 94 -15.80 -3.24 -21.10
N TRP A 95 -15.41 -3.54 -22.34
CA TRP A 95 -14.27 -4.43 -22.62
C TRP A 95 -12.89 -3.85 -22.25
N PRO A 96 -12.54 -2.59 -22.56
CA PRO A 96 -11.20 -2.08 -22.31
C PRO A 96 -10.77 -2.14 -20.84
N ARG A 97 -11.66 -1.74 -19.91
CA ARG A 97 -11.34 -1.81 -18.47
C ARG A 97 -11.23 -3.25 -17.99
N TRP A 98 -12.20 -4.09 -18.35
CA TRP A 98 -12.22 -5.50 -17.96
C TRP A 98 -10.94 -6.23 -18.40
N LEU A 99 -10.55 -6.09 -19.67
CA LEU A 99 -9.38 -6.76 -20.23
C LEU A 99 -8.07 -6.29 -19.59
N LEU A 100 -7.93 -5.00 -19.28
CA LEU A 100 -6.74 -4.49 -18.60
C LEU A 100 -6.63 -4.98 -17.14
N LEU A 101 -7.77 -5.12 -16.45
CA LEU A 101 -7.82 -5.71 -15.11
C LEU A 101 -7.53 -7.22 -15.15
N GLU A 102 -8.09 -7.95 -16.12
CA GLU A 102 -7.85 -9.38 -16.34
C GLU A 102 -6.36 -9.66 -16.53
N HIS A 103 -5.68 -8.92 -17.42
CA HIS A 103 -4.22 -9.05 -17.59
C HIS A 103 -3.42 -8.70 -16.33
N ALA A 104 -3.82 -7.66 -15.59
CA ALA A 104 -3.15 -7.30 -14.34
C ALA A 104 -3.31 -8.39 -13.26
N PHE A 105 -4.47 -9.05 -13.21
CA PHE A 105 -4.71 -10.18 -12.33
C PHE A 105 -3.86 -11.40 -12.71
N GLU A 106 -3.75 -11.72 -14.00
CA GLU A 106 -2.90 -12.79 -14.49
C GLU A 106 -1.43 -12.58 -14.10
N ASP A 107 -0.90 -11.37 -14.28
CA ASP A 107 0.45 -11.02 -13.86
C ASP A 107 0.63 -11.12 -12.33
N ALA A 108 -0.32 -10.59 -11.56
CA ALA A 108 -0.29 -10.68 -10.10
C ALA A 108 -0.26 -12.16 -9.66
N SER A 109 -1.06 -13.00 -10.32
CA SER A 109 -1.13 -14.43 -10.07
C SER A 109 0.18 -15.14 -10.40
N GLU A 110 0.74 -14.93 -11.60
CA GLU A 110 2.01 -15.52 -12.04
C GLU A 110 3.16 -15.19 -11.07
N THR A 111 3.13 -13.97 -10.55
CA THR A 111 4.22 -13.41 -9.74
C THR A 111 4.05 -13.67 -8.24
N GLY A 112 2.90 -14.19 -7.82
CA GLY A 112 2.58 -14.45 -6.41
C GLY A 112 2.30 -13.19 -5.61
N ASP A 113 1.96 -12.07 -6.24
CA ASP A 113 1.67 -10.82 -5.53
C ASP A 113 0.20 -10.76 -5.10
N LEU A 114 -0.02 -11.15 -3.85
CA LEU A 114 -1.36 -11.28 -3.28
C LEU A 114 -2.03 -9.93 -3.03
N HIS A 115 -1.28 -8.89 -2.63
CA HIS A 115 -1.83 -7.55 -2.40
C HIS A 115 -2.29 -6.90 -3.69
N PHE A 116 -1.46 -7.00 -4.73
CA PHE A 116 -1.83 -6.48 -6.04
C PHE A 116 -3.00 -7.28 -6.64
N ALA A 117 -2.99 -8.62 -6.55
CA ALA A 117 -4.10 -9.46 -6.99
C ALA A 117 -5.42 -9.08 -6.29
N ALA A 118 -5.38 -8.87 -4.97
CA ALA A 118 -6.55 -8.49 -4.20
C ALA A 118 -7.10 -7.11 -4.61
N LEU A 119 -6.23 -6.12 -4.86
CA LEU A 119 -6.64 -4.81 -5.37
C LEU A 119 -7.29 -4.89 -6.75
N ILE A 120 -6.73 -5.71 -7.65
CA ILE A 120 -7.30 -5.93 -8.98
C ILE A 120 -8.67 -6.59 -8.87
N LEU A 121 -8.79 -7.71 -8.14
CA LEU A 121 -10.08 -8.40 -7.96
C LEU A 121 -11.12 -7.49 -7.31
N ARG A 122 -10.73 -6.69 -6.31
CA ARG A 122 -11.63 -5.73 -5.67
C ARG A 122 -12.13 -4.69 -6.67
N THR A 123 -11.25 -4.23 -7.55
CA THR A 123 -11.59 -3.28 -8.63
C THR A 123 -12.47 -3.94 -9.69
N MET A 124 -12.25 -5.22 -10.00
CA MET A 124 -13.13 -6.00 -10.89
C MET A 124 -14.54 -6.16 -10.29
N CYS A 125 -14.66 -6.36 -8.97
CA CYS A 125 -15.96 -6.41 -8.30
C CYS A 125 -16.73 -5.09 -8.45
N GLU A 126 -16.08 -3.94 -8.21
CA GLU A 126 -16.73 -2.62 -8.40
C GLU A 126 -17.11 -2.37 -9.87
N GLU A 127 -16.26 -2.81 -10.80
CA GLU A 127 -16.57 -2.71 -12.22
C GLU A 127 -17.80 -3.56 -12.58
N LEU A 128 -17.94 -4.76 -12.02
CA LEU A 128 -19.11 -5.62 -12.24
C LEU A 128 -20.40 -5.02 -11.68
N GLU A 129 -20.35 -4.38 -10.50
CA GLU A 129 -21.50 -3.67 -9.95
C GLU A 129 -21.99 -2.59 -10.91
N ARG A 130 -21.04 -1.80 -11.45
CA ARG A 130 -21.32 -0.78 -12.47
C ARG A 130 -21.89 -1.37 -13.75
N LEU A 131 -21.31 -2.47 -14.24
CA LEU A 131 -21.73 -3.11 -15.49
C LEU A 131 -23.11 -3.77 -15.37
N ARG A 132 -23.45 -4.36 -14.22
CA ARG A 132 -24.78 -4.91 -13.96
C ARG A 132 -25.86 -3.84 -13.99
N LEU A 133 -25.60 -2.67 -13.39
CA LEU A 133 -26.55 -1.56 -13.43
C LEU A 133 -26.81 -1.08 -14.87
N LEU A 134 -25.86 -1.28 -15.79
CA LEU A 134 -25.99 -0.94 -17.21
C LEU A 134 -26.41 -2.13 -18.09
N ASP A 135 -26.57 -3.33 -17.51
CA ASP A 135 -26.92 -4.56 -18.22
C ASP A 135 -28.44 -4.76 -18.28
N LEU A 136 -29.07 -3.91 -19.09
CA LEU A 136 -30.51 -3.95 -19.36
C LEU A 136 -30.76 -3.81 -20.86
N ASP A 137 -31.87 -4.36 -21.34
CA ASP A 137 -32.30 -4.17 -22.72
C ASP A 137 -33.05 -2.84 -22.92
N GLN A 138 -33.33 -2.52 -24.18
CA GLN A 138 -34.01 -1.28 -24.54
C GLN A 138 -35.43 -1.22 -23.97
N PHE A 139 -36.14 -2.35 -23.94
CA PHE A 139 -37.52 -2.41 -23.48
C PHE A 139 -37.58 -2.07 -21.99
N GLN A 140 -36.74 -2.72 -21.18
CA GLN A 140 -36.60 -2.45 -19.75
C GLN A 140 -36.26 -0.98 -19.47
N PHE A 141 -35.31 -0.40 -20.22
CA PHE A 141 -34.96 1.02 -20.05
C PHE A 141 -36.14 1.96 -20.29
N VAL A 142 -36.88 1.72 -21.38
CA VAL A 142 -38.04 2.52 -21.78
C VAL A 142 -39.18 2.36 -20.77
N GLU A 143 -39.45 1.13 -20.33
CA GLU A 143 -40.46 0.82 -19.33
C GLU A 143 -40.21 1.61 -18.04
N MET A 144 -39.00 1.51 -17.48
CA MET A 144 -38.62 2.24 -16.26
C MET A 144 -38.70 3.77 -16.46
N ALA A 145 -38.34 4.29 -17.64
CA ALA A 145 -38.41 5.72 -17.94
C ALA A 145 -39.85 6.28 -17.98
N THR A 146 -40.81 5.42 -18.32
CA THR A 146 -42.24 5.78 -18.42
C THR A 146 -43.07 5.36 -17.22
N SER A 147 -42.45 4.68 -16.25
CA SER A 147 -43.16 4.15 -15.09
C SER A 147 -43.63 5.25 -14.13
N GLU A 148 -44.84 5.07 -13.61
CA GLU A 148 -45.38 5.88 -12.51
C GLU A 148 -44.97 5.34 -11.13
N ASN A 149 -44.38 4.14 -11.08
CA ASN A 149 -43.90 3.52 -9.84
C ASN A 149 -42.67 4.28 -9.28
N PRO A 150 -42.71 4.81 -8.04
CA PRO A 150 -41.59 5.55 -7.46
C PRO A 150 -40.27 4.77 -7.38
N ASP A 151 -40.31 3.46 -7.16
CA ASP A 151 -39.10 2.65 -7.03
C ASP A 151 -38.46 2.34 -8.40
N GLU A 152 -39.27 2.11 -9.43
CA GLU A 152 -38.79 1.97 -10.82
C GLU A 152 -38.24 3.30 -11.34
N ARG A 153 -38.87 4.42 -10.99
CA ARG A 153 -38.36 5.75 -11.31
C ARG A 153 -37.04 6.04 -10.60
N ARG A 154 -36.88 5.62 -9.35
CA ARG A 154 -35.59 5.72 -8.63
C ARG A 154 -34.51 4.89 -9.36
N SER A 155 -34.82 3.64 -9.69
CA SER A 155 -33.93 2.74 -10.42
C SER A 155 -33.55 3.31 -11.80
N PHE A 156 -34.50 3.89 -12.54
CA PHE A 156 -34.24 4.60 -13.79
C PHE A 156 -33.23 5.73 -13.61
N LEU A 157 -33.41 6.59 -12.60
CA LEU A 157 -32.51 7.70 -12.33
C LEU A 157 -31.12 7.23 -11.93
N GLU A 158 -31.00 6.11 -11.20
CA GLU A 158 -29.71 5.48 -10.88
C GLU A 158 -28.99 4.97 -12.14
N VAL A 159 -29.70 4.23 -13.00
CA VAL A 159 -29.18 3.77 -14.30
C VAL A 159 -28.74 4.96 -15.15
N LEU A 160 -29.56 6.00 -15.23
CA LEU A 160 -29.32 7.20 -16.02
C LEU A 160 -28.10 7.98 -15.50
N ALA A 161 -27.98 8.12 -14.18
CA ALA A 161 -26.84 8.76 -13.53
C ALA A 161 -25.54 7.97 -13.80
N CYS A 162 -25.58 6.64 -13.70
CA CYS A 162 -24.45 5.77 -14.02
C CYS A 162 -24.05 5.89 -15.50
N ALA A 163 -25.01 5.78 -16.43
CA ALA A 163 -24.77 5.88 -17.87
C ALA A 163 -24.16 7.25 -18.24
N ARG A 164 -24.72 8.34 -17.71
CA ARG A 164 -24.18 9.68 -17.88
C ARG A 164 -22.76 9.80 -17.32
N ALA A 165 -22.52 9.32 -16.10
CA ALA A 165 -21.20 9.34 -15.48
C ALA A 165 -20.16 8.54 -16.27
N CYS A 166 -20.59 7.55 -17.05
CA CYS A 166 -19.72 6.80 -17.94
C CYS A 166 -19.45 7.50 -19.29
N LEU A 167 -20.39 8.31 -19.79
CA LEU A 167 -20.30 8.96 -21.10
C LEU A 167 -19.75 10.39 -21.09
N LYS A 168 -20.06 11.16 -20.04
CA LYS A 168 -19.72 12.60 -19.94
C LYS A 168 -18.22 12.78 -20.21
N PRO A 169 -17.78 13.62 -21.15
CA PRO A 169 -16.35 13.91 -21.30
C PRO A 169 -15.73 14.37 -19.97
N LEU A 170 -14.52 13.92 -19.67
CA LEU A 170 -13.80 14.50 -18.54
C LEU A 170 -13.31 15.89 -18.95
N GLU A 171 -13.76 16.91 -18.22
CA GLU A 171 -13.16 18.25 -18.25
C GLU A 171 -11.83 18.19 -17.49
N ILE A 172 -10.84 17.52 -18.08
CA ILE A 172 -9.53 17.27 -17.48
C ILE A 172 -8.47 17.78 -18.44
N ASP A 173 -7.67 18.74 -17.98
CA ASP A 173 -6.30 18.88 -18.48
C ASP A 173 -5.50 17.67 -18.01
N PHE A 174 -4.56 17.19 -18.81
CA PHE A 174 -3.82 15.91 -18.63
C PHE A 174 -3.28 15.60 -17.21
N LEU A 175 -3.23 16.59 -16.32
CA LEU A 175 -2.68 16.58 -14.96
C LEU A 175 -3.72 16.77 -13.84
N ASP A 176 -4.96 17.18 -14.14
CA ASP A 176 -5.95 17.50 -13.11
C ASP A 176 -6.80 16.29 -12.72
N PRO A 177 -6.96 16.00 -11.42
CA PRO A 177 -7.89 14.96 -10.98
C PRO A 177 -9.34 15.42 -11.19
N PRO A 178 -10.27 14.50 -11.54
CA PRO A 178 -11.68 14.86 -11.59
C PRO A 178 -12.13 15.38 -10.22
N LYS A 179 -12.89 16.49 -10.21
CA LYS A 179 -13.55 16.97 -8.99
C LYS A 179 -14.35 15.81 -8.40
N SER A 180 -14.29 15.65 -7.08
CA SER A 180 -15.16 14.72 -6.37
C SER A 180 -16.60 15.25 -6.43
N GLU A 181 -17.24 15.16 -7.59
CA GLU A 181 -18.69 15.01 -7.62
C GLU A 181 -18.94 13.78 -6.75
N ARG A 182 -19.69 13.95 -5.66
CA ARG A 182 -20.16 12.82 -4.86
C ARG A 182 -20.81 11.88 -5.88
N GLY A 183 -20.16 10.75 -6.13
CA GLY A 183 -20.77 9.68 -6.91
C GLY A 183 -22.10 9.37 -6.23
N ALA A 184 -23.11 9.05 -7.04
CA ALA A 184 -24.37 8.50 -6.58
C ALA A 184 -24.12 7.60 -5.36
N ASP A 185 -24.93 7.78 -4.31
CA ASP A 185 -24.85 6.99 -3.08
C ASP A 185 -24.58 5.53 -3.42
N GLU A 186 -23.64 4.90 -2.70
CA GLU A 186 -23.28 3.51 -2.95
C GLU A 186 -24.58 2.69 -2.99
N PRO A 187 -24.98 2.13 -4.16
CA PRO A 187 -26.24 1.42 -4.26
C PRO A 187 -26.27 0.33 -3.19
N HIS A 188 -27.41 0.05 -2.56
CA HIS A 188 -27.48 -1.01 -1.55
C HIS A 188 -27.03 -2.34 -2.17
N ARG A 189 -25.91 -2.88 -1.66
CA ARG A 189 -25.20 -4.03 -2.24
C ARG A 189 -25.47 -5.26 -1.39
N ASP A 190 -26.45 -6.06 -1.78
CA ASP A 190 -26.66 -7.38 -1.19
C ASP A 190 -26.22 -8.46 -2.18
N GLY A 191 -25.43 -9.44 -1.70
CA GLY A 191 -25.06 -10.63 -2.46
C GLY A 191 -23.59 -11.04 -2.33
N GLU A 192 -23.23 -12.11 -3.05
CA GLU A 192 -21.89 -12.72 -3.00
C GLU A 192 -20.77 -11.77 -3.51
N LEU A 193 -21.09 -10.88 -4.45
CA LEU A 193 -20.13 -9.91 -4.99
C LEU A 193 -19.71 -8.88 -3.94
N GLU A 194 -20.66 -8.35 -3.16
CA GLU A 194 -20.36 -7.44 -2.06
C GLU A 194 -19.58 -8.12 -0.94
N LYS A 195 -19.95 -9.36 -0.59
CA LYS A 195 -19.19 -10.15 0.39
C LYS A 195 -17.74 -10.34 -0.06
N ALA A 196 -17.53 -10.69 -1.33
CA ALA A 196 -16.19 -10.82 -1.90
C ALA A 196 -15.44 -9.48 -1.88
N ARG A 197 -16.08 -8.38 -2.29
CA ARG A 197 -15.49 -7.03 -2.26
C ARG A 197 -15.11 -6.59 -0.84
N SER A 198 -15.99 -6.81 0.13
CA SER A 198 -15.78 -6.49 1.54
C SER A 198 -14.62 -7.31 2.14
N SER A 199 -14.61 -8.63 1.88
CA SER A 199 -13.51 -9.50 2.30
C SER A 199 -12.16 -9.10 1.69
N LEU A 200 -12.14 -8.74 0.41
CA LEU A 200 -10.94 -8.20 -0.24
C LEU A 200 -10.53 -6.85 0.35
N ASN A 201 -11.50 -5.97 0.63
CA ASN A 201 -11.23 -4.66 1.22
C ASN A 201 -10.57 -4.81 2.60
N ASP A 202 -11.06 -5.72 3.43
CA ASP A 202 -10.47 -6.05 4.72
C ASP A 202 -9.05 -6.66 4.59
N TYR A 203 -8.80 -7.36 3.48
CA TYR A 203 -7.51 -7.95 3.15
C TYR A 203 -6.48 -6.95 2.59
N ILE A 204 -6.89 -5.88 1.91
CA ILE A 204 -5.97 -4.88 1.30
C ILE A 204 -5.80 -3.62 2.14
N HIS A 205 -6.75 -3.30 3.02
CA HIS A 205 -6.71 -2.07 3.78
C HIS A 205 -5.42 -2.01 4.58
N PRO A 206 -4.64 -0.91 4.60
CA PRO A 206 -3.36 -0.77 5.30
C PRO A 206 -3.43 -0.88 6.84
N ASN A 207 -4.54 -1.36 7.39
CA ASN A 207 -4.63 -1.81 8.78
C ASN A 207 -4.37 -3.34 8.85
N TYR A 208 -4.27 -3.85 10.07
CA TYR A 208 -3.95 -5.23 10.44
C TYR A 208 -4.38 -6.39 9.50
N GLY A 209 -5.59 -6.43 8.94
CA GLY A 209 -6.03 -7.52 8.05
C GLY A 209 -5.10 -7.73 6.84
N SER A 210 -4.51 -6.66 6.31
CA SER A 210 -3.53 -6.74 5.21
C SER A 210 -2.09 -7.03 5.66
N HIS A 211 -1.82 -6.94 6.96
CA HIS A 211 -0.49 -7.18 7.52
C HIS A 211 -0.22 -8.67 7.71
N VAL A 212 -1.20 -9.44 8.20
CA VAL A 212 -1.11 -10.91 8.29
C VAL A 212 -0.91 -11.53 6.91
N ALA A 213 -1.66 -11.05 5.92
CA ALA A 213 -1.51 -11.41 4.52
C ALA A 213 -0.09 -11.21 3.96
N ALA A 214 0.55 -10.09 4.31
CA ALA A 214 1.91 -9.78 3.89
C ALA A 214 2.95 -10.64 4.63
N LEU A 215 2.68 -10.96 5.90
CA LEU A 215 3.54 -11.81 6.70
C LEU A 215 3.45 -13.26 6.27
N TYR A 216 2.26 -13.78 6.00
CA TYR A 216 1.98 -15.19 5.84
C TYR A 216 1.20 -15.50 4.55
N PRO A 217 1.75 -15.16 3.37
CA PRO A 217 1.10 -15.40 2.08
C PRO A 217 0.80 -16.89 1.80
N GLU A 218 1.51 -17.80 2.46
CA GLU A 218 1.35 -19.25 2.35
C GLU A 218 0.16 -19.81 3.16
N ARG A 219 -0.47 -19.01 4.03
CA ARG A 219 -1.65 -19.46 4.79
C ARG A 219 -2.87 -19.62 3.88
N ASP A 220 -3.73 -20.57 4.21
CA ASP A 220 -4.90 -20.90 3.41
C ASP A 220 -5.94 -19.77 3.40
N THR A 221 -6.04 -18.94 4.44
CA THR A 221 -6.92 -17.75 4.49
C THR A 221 -6.70 -16.83 3.28
N ALA A 222 -5.46 -16.53 2.94
CA ALA A 222 -5.12 -15.71 1.78
C ALA A 222 -5.61 -16.35 0.47
N GLY A 223 -5.36 -17.67 0.32
CA GLY A 223 -5.86 -18.46 -0.80
C GLY A 223 -7.39 -18.46 -0.89
N ARG A 224 -8.10 -18.66 0.23
CA ARG A 224 -9.57 -18.65 0.30
C ARG A 224 -10.15 -17.32 -0.16
N ILE A 225 -9.64 -16.20 0.37
CA ILE A 225 -10.13 -14.85 0.05
C ILE A 225 -9.97 -14.58 -1.46
N LEU A 226 -8.77 -14.79 -2.00
CA LEU A 226 -8.45 -14.48 -3.39
C LEU A 226 -9.17 -15.41 -4.38
N LEU A 227 -9.16 -16.72 -4.12
CA LEU A 227 -9.78 -17.69 -5.04
C LEU A 227 -11.30 -17.60 -4.99
N ASN A 228 -11.90 -17.39 -3.81
CA ASN A 228 -13.34 -17.16 -3.72
C ASN A 228 -13.73 -15.89 -4.48
N ALA A 229 -12.99 -14.79 -4.29
CA ALA A 229 -13.26 -13.56 -5.02
C ALA A 229 -13.09 -13.72 -6.54
N ALA A 230 -12.08 -14.46 -7.01
CA ALA A 230 -11.93 -14.78 -8.43
C ALA A 230 -13.13 -15.58 -8.95
N VAL A 231 -13.54 -16.65 -8.24
CA VAL A 231 -14.72 -17.45 -8.60
C VAL A 231 -15.97 -16.58 -8.69
N VAL A 232 -16.21 -15.74 -7.68
CA VAL A 232 -17.36 -14.83 -7.65
C VAL A 232 -17.29 -13.84 -8.81
N ALA A 233 -16.19 -13.11 -8.97
CA ALA A 233 -16.05 -12.10 -10.02
C ALA A 233 -16.29 -12.68 -11.42
N TYR A 234 -15.68 -13.82 -11.77
CA TYR A 234 -15.89 -14.42 -13.09
C TYR A 234 -17.28 -15.05 -13.25
N ARG A 235 -17.86 -15.67 -12.20
CA ARG A 235 -19.26 -16.14 -12.29
C ARG A 235 -20.22 -15.00 -12.55
N GLU A 236 -20.03 -13.88 -11.87
CA GLU A 236 -20.89 -12.71 -12.01
C GLU A 236 -20.67 -11.99 -13.34
N PHE A 237 -19.43 -11.98 -13.86
CA PHE A 237 -19.16 -11.57 -15.24
C PHE A 237 -19.99 -12.37 -16.24
N PHE A 238 -20.03 -13.70 -16.11
CA PHE A 238 -20.81 -14.56 -17.01
C PHE A 238 -22.33 -14.47 -16.85
N LYS A 239 -22.83 -13.74 -15.85
CA LYS A 239 -24.27 -13.42 -15.77
C LYS A 239 -24.65 -12.21 -16.62
N LEU A 240 -23.68 -11.41 -17.06
CA LEU A 240 -23.96 -10.25 -17.91
C LEU A 240 -24.45 -10.73 -19.28
N SER A 241 -25.53 -10.13 -19.78
CA SER A 241 -26.24 -10.56 -20.99
C SER A 241 -25.33 -10.63 -22.23
N TRP A 242 -24.30 -9.79 -22.27
CA TRP A 242 -23.37 -9.64 -23.39
C TRP A 242 -22.01 -10.32 -23.18
N SER A 243 -21.75 -10.94 -22.02
CA SER A 243 -20.42 -11.46 -21.64
C SER A 243 -19.87 -12.52 -22.61
N GLU A 244 -20.77 -13.28 -23.23
CA GLU A 244 -20.45 -14.32 -24.21
C GLU A 244 -20.83 -13.94 -25.64
N GLU A 245 -21.39 -12.76 -25.86
CA GLU A 245 -21.68 -12.28 -27.21
C GLU A 245 -20.38 -11.96 -27.95
N PRO A 246 -20.18 -12.46 -29.18
CA PRO A 246 -19.04 -12.08 -30.00
C PRO A 246 -19.00 -10.56 -30.25
N LEU A 247 -17.79 -9.97 -30.26
CA LEU A 247 -17.64 -8.57 -30.66
C LEU A 247 -18.23 -8.33 -32.05
N ARG A 248 -19.09 -7.33 -32.15
CA ARG A 248 -19.61 -6.86 -33.44
C ARG A 248 -18.67 -5.81 -34.02
N GLY A 249 -18.33 -5.94 -35.29
CA GLY A 249 -17.51 -4.96 -36.02
C GLY A 249 -16.00 -5.12 -35.81
N ALA A 250 -15.26 -4.04 -36.09
CA ALA A 250 -13.80 -4.03 -36.04
C ALA A 250 -13.29 -4.07 -34.59
N SER A 251 -12.11 -4.67 -34.39
CA SER A 251 -11.45 -4.75 -33.09
C SER A 251 -9.94 -4.68 -33.21
N ARG A 252 -9.27 -4.19 -32.16
CA ARG A 252 -7.81 -4.10 -32.06
C ARG A 252 -7.29 -4.95 -30.89
N PRO A 253 -6.03 -5.42 -30.93
CA PRO A 253 -5.42 -6.09 -29.79
C PRO A 253 -5.45 -5.22 -28.53
N VAL A 254 -5.51 -5.85 -27.35
CA VAL A 254 -5.24 -5.16 -26.09
C VAL A 254 -3.80 -4.65 -26.12
N PRO A 255 -3.53 -3.38 -25.76
CA PRO A 255 -2.19 -2.79 -25.87
C PRO A 255 -1.28 -3.18 -24.70
N VAL A 256 -1.36 -4.43 -24.21
CA VAL A 256 -0.48 -4.97 -23.17
C VAL A 256 0.12 -6.30 -23.62
N GLN A 257 1.25 -6.69 -23.04
CA GLN A 257 1.97 -7.92 -23.35
C GLN A 257 2.53 -8.52 -22.07
N HIS A 258 2.54 -9.85 -21.91
CA HIS A 258 3.23 -10.46 -20.78
C HIS A 258 4.75 -10.35 -20.94
N LEU A 259 5.45 -10.02 -19.86
CA LEU A 259 6.88 -9.74 -19.86
C LEU A 259 7.57 -10.45 -18.69
N SER A 260 8.70 -11.10 -19.00
CA SER A 260 9.64 -11.52 -17.96
C SER A 260 10.21 -10.30 -17.23
N TRP A 261 10.68 -10.48 -15.99
CA TRP A 261 11.26 -9.39 -15.20
C TRP A 261 12.40 -8.67 -15.93
N SER A 262 13.37 -9.43 -16.46
CA SER A 262 14.51 -8.87 -17.20
C SER A 262 14.11 -8.09 -18.46
N ARG A 263 12.98 -8.47 -19.08
CA ARG A 263 12.43 -7.68 -20.19
C ARG A 263 11.73 -6.44 -19.66
N ALA A 264 10.86 -6.56 -18.66
CA ALA A 264 10.16 -5.43 -18.08
C ALA A 264 11.12 -4.31 -17.60
N ALA A 265 12.17 -4.67 -16.86
CA ALA A 265 13.18 -3.71 -16.39
C ALA A 265 13.85 -2.94 -17.54
N ARG A 266 14.19 -3.62 -18.64
CA ARG A 266 14.76 -2.98 -19.84
C ARG A 266 13.74 -2.08 -20.54
N GLU A 267 12.52 -2.56 -20.72
CA GLU A 267 11.44 -1.84 -21.41
C GLU A 267 11.03 -0.55 -20.68
N VAL A 268 11.17 -0.50 -19.35
CA VAL A 268 10.98 0.75 -18.59
C VAL A 268 11.93 1.85 -19.07
N VAL A 269 13.20 1.52 -19.30
CA VAL A 269 14.21 2.48 -19.75
C VAL A 269 14.09 2.75 -21.25
N SER A 270 13.91 1.71 -22.07
CA SER A 270 13.93 1.84 -23.53
C SER A 270 12.61 2.32 -24.13
N GLN A 271 11.47 2.16 -23.44
CA GLN A 271 10.15 2.54 -23.96
C GLN A 271 9.37 3.45 -23.01
N SER A 272 9.23 3.09 -21.74
CA SER A 272 8.34 3.83 -20.83
C SER A 272 8.86 5.23 -20.50
N LEU A 273 10.15 5.37 -20.24
CA LEU A 273 10.78 6.68 -19.98
C LEU A 273 10.72 7.62 -21.20
N PRO A 274 11.10 7.20 -22.42
CA PRO A 274 10.90 8.01 -23.62
C PRO A 274 9.44 8.45 -23.82
N ALA A 275 8.48 7.53 -23.66
CA ALA A 275 7.06 7.84 -23.82
C ALA A 275 6.55 8.85 -22.78
N ALA A 276 7.08 8.85 -21.56
CA ALA A 276 6.76 9.85 -20.55
C ALA A 276 7.44 11.21 -20.85
N ARG A 277 8.62 11.21 -21.47
CA ARG A 277 9.33 12.42 -21.90
C ARG A 277 8.66 13.16 -23.06
N GLU A 278 7.83 12.48 -23.85
CA GLU A 278 6.94 13.15 -24.81
C GLU A 278 5.96 14.11 -24.12
N ILE A 279 5.57 13.82 -22.87
CA ILE A 279 4.70 14.71 -22.07
C ILE A 279 5.56 15.70 -21.26
N MET A 280 6.62 15.20 -20.61
CA MET A 280 7.49 16.01 -19.75
C MET A 280 8.96 15.81 -20.16
N PRO A 281 9.49 16.63 -21.10
CA PRO A 281 10.85 16.44 -21.63
C PRO A 281 11.95 16.44 -20.58
N ALA A 282 11.74 17.19 -19.48
CA ALA A 282 12.68 17.30 -18.36
C ALA A 282 12.62 16.12 -17.38
N LEU A 283 11.77 15.11 -17.61
CA LEU A 283 11.63 13.99 -16.69
C LEU A 283 12.96 13.23 -16.52
N ALA A 284 13.42 13.18 -15.28
CA ALA A 284 14.54 12.38 -14.82
C ALA A 284 14.04 11.30 -13.85
N ILE A 285 14.71 10.14 -13.85
CA ILE A 285 14.43 9.03 -12.93
C ILE A 285 15.74 8.43 -12.36
N PRO A 286 16.65 9.25 -11.82
CA PRO A 286 17.97 8.81 -11.42
C PRO A 286 17.94 7.71 -10.35
N GLN A 287 16.97 7.75 -9.43
CA GLN A 287 16.86 6.77 -8.35
C GLN A 287 16.35 5.43 -8.89
N VAL A 288 15.41 5.46 -9.85
CA VAL A 288 14.96 4.23 -10.52
C VAL A 288 16.11 3.60 -11.30
N LEU A 289 16.89 4.39 -12.05
CA LEU A 289 18.01 3.88 -12.83
C LEU A 289 19.09 3.28 -11.93
N ASP A 290 19.47 3.96 -10.85
CA ASP A 290 20.38 3.42 -9.84
C ASP A 290 19.83 2.11 -9.27
N TRP A 291 18.55 2.07 -8.88
CA TRP A 291 17.93 0.86 -8.35
C TRP A 291 17.90 -0.31 -9.35
N LEU A 292 17.60 -0.05 -10.64
CA LEU A 292 17.56 -1.08 -11.68
C LEU A 292 18.94 -1.58 -12.12
N THR A 293 19.98 -0.76 -11.98
CA THR A 293 21.34 -1.06 -12.49
C THR A 293 22.34 -1.47 -11.40
N LYS A 294 21.91 -1.51 -10.13
CA LYS A 294 22.76 -1.93 -9.01
C LYS A 294 23.36 -3.31 -9.23
N PRO A 295 24.71 -3.45 -9.21
CA PRO A 295 25.40 -4.69 -9.54
C PRO A 295 25.20 -5.81 -8.49
N SER A 296 24.91 -5.47 -7.23
CA SER A 296 24.46 -6.42 -6.21
C SER A 296 23.54 -5.72 -5.20
N ASP A 297 22.50 -6.42 -4.74
CA ASP A 297 21.68 -6.02 -3.60
C ASP A 297 22.39 -6.51 -2.33
N PRO A 298 22.84 -5.64 -1.40
CA PRO A 298 23.53 -6.05 -0.18
C PRO A 298 22.72 -7.04 0.67
N ALA A 299 21.39 -7.08 0.51
CA ALA A 299 20.56 -8.08 1.14
C ALA A 299 20.90 -9.51 0.68
N ILE A 300 21.40 -9.70 -0.55
CA ILE A 300 21.85 -11.00 -1.06
C ILE A 300 23.03 -11.50 -0.23
N ASP A 301 24.05 -10.66 -0.04
CA ASP A 301 25.25 -11.03 0.71
C ASP A 301 24.92 -11.37 2.16
N PHE A 302 24.01 -10.60 2.78
CA PHE A 302 23.53 -10.89 4.12
C PHE A 302 22.72 -12.20 4.19
N LEU A 303 21.74 -12.41 3.30
CA LEU A 303 20.90 -13.61 3.27
C LEU A 303 21.71 -14.89 2.98
N ALA A 304 22.82 -14.78 2.26
CA ALA A 304 23.76 -15.87 2.03
C ALA A 304 24.71 -16.13 3.22
N SER A 305 24.77 -15.23 4.21
CA SER A 305 25.66 -15.36 5.36
C SER A 305 25.10 -16.36 6.41
N PRO A 306 25.97 -17.08 7.14
CA PRO A 306 25.53 -17.95 8.24
C PRO A 306 24.74 -17.20 9.32
N ALA A 307 25.01 -15.90 9.51
CA ALA A 307 24.31 -15.06 10.48
C ALA A 307 22.83 -14.84 10.13
N ALA A 308 22.45 -14.99 8.86
CA ALA A 308 21.07 -14.87 8.42
C ALA A 308 20.27 -16.18 8.52
N ALA A 309 20.89 -17.32 8.84
CA ALA A 309 20.19 -18.62 8.89
C ALA A 309 18.91 -18.58 9.76
N PRO A 310 18.89 -18.01 10.97
CA PRO A 310 17.66 -17.92 11.77
C PRO A 310 16.56 -17.07 11.13
N LEU A 311 16.92 -16.09 10.30
CA LEU A 311 15.96 -15.25 9.55
C LEU A 311 15.46 -15.98 8.30
N VAL A 312 16.35 -16.65 7.59
CA VAL A 312 16.01 -17.45 6.40
C VAL A 312 15.06 -18.60 6.78
N ASP A 313 15.23 -19.21 7.95
CA ASP A 313 14.35 -20.26 8.45
C ASP A 313 12.89 -19.80 8.63
N LEU A 314 12.67 -18.50 8.87
CA LEU A 314 11.34 -17.90 8.99
C LEU A 314 10.65 -17.70 7.65
N LEU A 315 11.35 -17.81 6.51
CA LEU A 315 10.73 -17.66 5.19
C LEU A 315 9.87 -18.88 4.83
N PRO A 316 8.85 -18.77 3.97
CA PRO A 316 8.12 -19.92 3.45
C PRO A 316 9.02 -20.84 2.60
N GLU A 317 8.78 -22.15 2.62
CA GLU A 317 9.55 -23.12 1.81
C GLU A 317 9.51 -22.82 0.30
N ALA A 318 8.37 -22.36 -0.21
CA ALA A 318 8.21 -21.89 -1.58
C ALA A 318 9.18 -20.75 -1.96
N LEU A 319 9.68 -20.04 -0.94
CA LEU A 319 10.66 -18.96 -1.03
C LEU A 319 12.08 -19.41 -0.64
N LYS A 320 12.27 -20.59 -0.04
CA LYS A 320 13.60 -21.09 0.36
C LYS A 320 14.31 -21.85 -0.76
N SER A 321 13.56 -22.51 -1.64
CA SER A 321 14.10 -23.21 -2.83
C SER A 321 14.69 -22.26 -3.90
N TRP A 322 14.80 -20.98 -3.57
CA TRP A 322 15.37 -19.96 -4.42
C TRP A 322 16.88 -20.07 -4.49
N ASP A 323 17.36 -20.22 -5.72
CA ASP A 323 18.78 -20.10 -5.99
C ASP A 323 19.20 -18.64 -5.85
N VAL A 324 19.73 -18.30 -4.66
CA VAL A 324 20.33 -17.00 -4.35
C VAL A 324 21.44 -16.67 -5.36
N ALA A 325 22.06 -17.68 -5.98
CA ALA A 325 23.11 -17.53 -6.98
C ALA A 325 22.60 -17.24 -8.40
N ALA A 326 21.30 -17.45 -8.70
CA ALA A 326 20.72 -17.19 -10.03
C ALA A 326 20.52 -15.69 -10.35
N GLY A 327 20.71 -14.82 -9.35
CA GLY A 327 20.64 -13.37 -9.49
C GLY A 327 19.23 -12.81 -9.77
N PRO A 328 19.09 -11.48 -9.91
CA PRO A 328 17.80 -10.77 -9.94
C PRO A 328 16.93 -11.07 -11.18
N GLN A 329 17.44 -11.78 -12.18
CA GLN A 329 16.95 -11.72 -13.56
C GLN A 329 15.74 -12.64 -13.87
N GLY A 330 15.40 -13.55 -12.97
CA GLY A 330 14.25 -14.47 -13.12
C GLY A 330 13.36 -14.61 -11.89
N GLN A 331 13.60 -13.84 -10.83
CA GLN A 331 13.04 -14.13 -9.50
C GLN A 331 11.68 -13.44 -9.26
N PRO A 332 10.68 -14.14 -8.69
CA PRO A 332 9.38 -13.56 -8.37
C PRO A 332 9.47 -12.44 -7.31
N VAL A 333 10.47 -12.48 -6.41
CA VAL A 333 10.60 -11.55 -5.26
C VAL A 333 12.03 -10.97 -5.14
N ALA A 334 12.18 -9.76 -4.58
CA ALA A 334 13.49 -9.11 -4.38
C ALA A 334 14.21 -9.62 -3.13
N PRO A 335 15.55 -9.78 -3.13
CA PRO A 335 16.31 -10.11 -1.92
C PRO A 335 16.02 -9.17 -0.75
N ALA A 336 15.99 -7.84 -0.97
CA ALA A 336 15.56 -6.89 0.06
C ALA A 336 14.15 -7.17 0.61
N ALA A 337 13.19 -7.54 -0.24
CA ALA A 337 11.83 -7.88 0.20
C ALA A 337 11.81 -9.13 1.10
N LEU A 338 12.73 -10.08 0.89
CA LEU A 338 12.87 -11.28 1.72
C LEU A 338 13.45 -10.96 3.08
N LEU A 339 14.47 -10.12 3.09
CA LEU A 339 15.05 -9.63 4.33
C LEU A 339 13.99 -8.90 5.15
N TYR A 340 13.18 -8.03 4.52
CA TYR A 340 12.08 -7.36 5.21
C TYR A 340 11.01 -8.34 5.69
N LEU A 341 10.65 -9.36 4.89
CA LEU A 341 9.65 -10.36 5.27
C LEU A 341 10.12 -11.19 6.46
N ALA A 342 11.35 -11.71 6.42
CA ALA A 342 11.96 -12.45 7.52
C ALA A 342 12.05 -11.60 8.79
N SER A 343 12.48 -10.34 8.65
CA SER A 343 12.56 -9.39 9.77
C SER A 343 11.18 -9.08 10.34
N ALA A 344 10.17 -8.91 9.48
CA ALA A 344 8.79 -8.66 9.91
C ALA A 344 8.20 -9.87 10.66
N ARG A 345 8.44 -11.10 10.18
CA ARG A 345 8.04 -12.32 10.89
C ARG A 345 8.72 -12.46 12.25
N ARG A 346 10.02 -12.18 12.32
CA ARG A 346 10.76 -12.16 13.60
C ARG A 346 10.19 -11.13 14.55
N SER A 347 9.95 -9.91 14.07
CA SER A 347 9.37 -8.83 14.86
C SER A 347 7.97 -9.19 15.37
N GLU A 348 7.14 -9.81 14.53
CA GLU A 348 5.81 -10.29 14.94
C GLU A 348 5.89 -11.40 15.99
N ALA A 349 6.75 -12.41 15.79
CA ALA A 349 6.94 -13.49 16.76
C ALA A 349 7.37 -12.95 18.14
N LEU A 350 8.36 -12.04 18.16
CA LEU A 350 8.79 -11.38 19.40
C LEU A 350 7.66 -10.55 20.03
N PHE A 351 6.85 -9.88 19.20
CA PHE A 351 5.74 -9.08 19.70
C PHE A 351 4.67 -9.95 20.35
N THR A 352 4.32 -11.06 19.72
CA THR A 352 3.35 -12.05 20.22
C THR A 352 3.87 -12.77 21.46
N GLU A 353 5.16 -13.08 21.53
CA GLU A 353 5.81 -13.68 22.71
C GLU A 353 5.80 -12.72 23.91
N GLU A 354 6.11 -11.44 23.69
CA GLU A 354 6.18 -10.43 24.75
C GLU A 354 4.79 -10.00 25.25
N PHE A 355 3.77 -10.01 24.38
CA PHE A 355 2.40 -9.58 24.69
C PHE A 355 1.34 -10.61 24.27
N PRO A 356 1.34 -11.82 24.86
CA PRO A 356 0.44 -12.90 24.45
C PRO A 356 -1.04 -12.63 24.77
N ASN A 357 -1.32 -11.72 25.71
CA ASN A 357 -2.68 -11.33 26.10
C ASN A 357 -3.15 -10.03 25.44
N GLY A 358 -2.29 -9.39 24.63
CA GLY A 358 -2.59 -8.17 23.90
C GLY A 358 -2.06 -6.88 24.53
N ALA A 359 -2.63 -5.76 24.09
CA ALA A 359 -2.14 -4.43 24.42
C ALA A 359 -2.25 -4.15 25.92
N PRO A 360 -1.13 -3.89 26.62
CA PRO A 360 -1.14 -3.62 28.04
C PRO A 360 -1.85 -2.30 28.31
N PRO A 361 -2.49 -2.15 29.48
CA PRO A 361 -3.15 -0.91 29.83
C PRO A 361 -2.11 0.20 29.97
N VAL A 362 -2.40 1.38 29.41
CA VAL A 362 -1.46 2.52 29.39
C VAL A 362 -0.91 2.89 30.78
N LYS A 363 -1.64 2.55 31.86
CA LYS A 363 -1.20 2.76 33.26
C LYS A 363 0.07 1.98 33.62
N GLU A 364 0.37 0.90 32.93
CA GLU A 364 1.60 0.10 33.03
C GLU A 364 2.62 0.63 32.02
N ILE A 365 3.18 1.81 32.34
CA ILE A 365 3.95 2.64 31.40
C ILE A 365 5.11 1.88 30.76
N ASP A 366 5.88 1.12 31.52
CA ASP A 366 7.00 0.33 31.04
C ASP A 366 6.56 -0.73 30.01
N ARG A 367 5.54 -1.52 30.33
CA ARG A 367 4.97 -2.51 29.41
C ARG A 367 4.36 -1.85 28.18
N TRP A 368 3.64 -0.74 28.36
CA TRP A 368 3.04 0.02 27.27
C TRP A 368 4.10 0.62 26.33
N LEU A 369 5.22 1.08 26.87
CA LEU A 369 6.35 1.59 26.08
C LEU A 369 7.03 0.49 25.27
N SER A 370 7.23 -0.68 25.87
CA SER A 370 7.68 -1.87 25.13
C SER A 370 6.72 -2.23 24.00
N PHE A 371 5.41 -2.26 24.28
CA PHE A 371 4.36 -2.53 23.29
C PHE A 371 4.38 -1.52 22.14
N LEU A 372 4.49 -0.22 22.45
CA LEU A 372 4.64 0.86 21.47
C LEU A 372 5.85 0.63 20.57
N SER A 373 7.00 0.27 21.14
CA SER A 373 8.23 0.04 20.36
C SER A 373 8.06 -1.11 19.36
N ARG A 374 7.51 -2.25 19.80
CA ARG A 374 7.22 -3.42 18.96
C ARG A 374 6.21 -3.12 17.87
N SER A 375 5.19 -2.34 18.21
CA SER A 375 4.16 -1.90 17.26
C SER A 375 4.75 -1.09 16.11
N VAL A 376 5.60 -0.09 16.43
CA VAL A 376 6.21 0.78 15.42
C VAL A 376 7.24 0.02 14.58
N GLU A 377 8.02 -0.86 15.20
CA GLU A 377 8.97 -1.75 14.51
C GLU A 377 8.25 -2.62 13.48
N LEU A 378 7.23 -3.36 13.90
CA LEU A 378 6.46 -4.25 13.04
C LEU A 378 5.77 -3.49 11.90
N LEU A 379 5.09 -2.38 12.20
CA LEU A 379 4.42 -1.55 11.18
C LEU A 379 5.40 -1.02 10.11
N THR A 380 6.61 -0.66 10.52
CA THR A 380 7.64 -0.16 9.60
C THR A 380 8.13 -1.26 8.66
N LEU A 381 8.41 -2.45 9.20
CA LEU A 381 8.86 -3.61 8.42
C LEU A 381 7.78 -4.09 7.45
N LEU A 382 6.52 -4.15 7.90
CA LEU A 382 5.39 -4.57 7.06
C LEU A 382 5.16 -3.65 5.86
N ASN A 383 5.27 -2.35 6.06
CA ASN A 383 5.17 -1.40 4.95
C ASN A 383 6.36 -1.52 3.99
N ALA A 384 7.57 -1.82 4.49
CA ALA A 384 8.71 -2.09 3.62
C ALA A 384 8.48 -3.31 2.72
N VAL A 385 7.93 -4.42 3.26
CA VAL A 385 7.54 -5.60 2.47
C VAL A 385 6.58 -5.21 1.34
N LYS A 386 5.50 -4.48 1.67
CA LYS A 386 4.48 -4.08 0.68
C LYS A 386 5.03 -3.10 -0.36
N GLU A 387 5.82 -2.12 0.06
CA GLU A 387 6.47 -1.16 -0.84
C GLU A 387 7.36 -1.87 -1.87
N GLU A 388 8.21 -2.81 -1.44
CA GLU A 388 9.06 -3.58 -2.36
C GLU A 388 8.26 -4.40 -3.37
N THR A 389 7.16 -5.01 -2.92
CA THR A 389 6.24 -5.77 -3.78
C THR A 389 5.57 -4.88 -4.82
N PHE A 390 4.97 -3.75 -4.42
CA PHE A 390 4.32 -2.82 -5.35
C PHE A 390 5.31 -2.14 -6.30
N LYS A 391 6.55 -1.85 -5.89
CA LYS A 391 7.58 -1.31 -6.81
C LYS A 391 7.83 -2.24 -7.99
N ARG A 392 7.90 -3.55 -7.73
CA ARG A 392 8.10 -4.55 -8.79
C ARG A 392 6.91 -4.67 -9.72
N GLN A 393 5.70 -4.64 -9.18
CA GLN A 393 4.52 -4.59 -10.05
C GLN A 393 4.48 -3.32 -10.87
N LEU A 394 4.77 -2.17 -10.27
CA LEU A 394 4.79 -0.91 -11.00
C LEU A 394 5.76 -0.96 -12.18
N ILE A 395 6.96 -1.53 -12.03
CA ILE A 395 7.90 -1.77 -13.15
C ILE A 395 7.25 -2.61 -14.26
N ARG A 396 6.63 -3.74 -13.91
CA ARG A 396 5.96 -4.61 -14.88
C ARG A 396 4.86 -3.86 -15.60
N GLN A 397 3.96 -3.22 -14.86
CA GLN A 397 2.81 -2.53 -15.42
C GLN A 397 3.22 -1.30 -16.26
N LEU A 398 4.29 -0.60 -15.87
CA LEU A 398 4.91 0.46 -16.67
C LEU A 398 5.42 -0.07 -18.01
N ALA A 399 6.16 -1.19 -18.00
CA ALA A 399 6.69 -1.82 -19.20
C ALA A 399 5.58 -2.30 -20.14
N GLN A 400 4.51 -2.85 -19.57
CA GLN A 400 3.35 -3.31 -20.32
C GLN A 400 2.43 -2.20 -20.82
N ALA A 401 2.62 -0.96 -20.36
CA ALA A 401 1.75 0.17 -20.69
C ALA A 401 0.30 0.03 -20.17
N ASN A 402 0.07 -0.69 -19.07
CA ASN A 402 -1.28 -0.89 -18.53
C ASN A 402 -1.69 0.30 -17.64
N PRO A 403 -2.52 1.26 -18.12
CA PRO A 403 -2.79 2.49 -17.38
C PRO A 403 -3.53 2.25 -16.06
N LEU A 404 -4.46 1.28 -16.02
CA LEU A 404 -5.22 0.98 -14.80
C LEU A 404 -4.32 0.39 -13.72
N ALA A 405 -3.52 -0.59 -14.10
CA ALA A 405 -2.64 -1.29 -13.19
C ALA A 405 -1.51 -0.39 -12.65
N ILE A 406 -0.96 0.49 -13.50
CA ILE A 406 -0.01 1.52 -13.09
C ILE A 406 -0.63 2.44 -12.03
N ASP A 407 -1.82 2.99 -12.30
CA ASP A 407 -2.49 3.90 -11.37
C ASP A 407 -2.84 3.20 -10.04
N ILE A 408 -3.25 1.93 -10.08
CA ILE A 408 -3.50 1.13 -8.88
C ILE A 408 -2.23 1.00 -8.03
N CYS A 409 -1.10 0.65 -8.64
CA CYS A 409 0.19 0.59 -7.93
C CYS A 409 0.61 1.94 -7.37
N VAL A 410 0.42 3.03 -8.14
CA VAL A 410 0.71 4.40 -7.70
C VAL A 410 -0.05 4.75 -6.44
N ARG A 411 -1.36 4.48 -6.41
CA ARG A 411 -2.19 4.76 -5.22
C ARG A 411 -1.66 4.03 -4.00
N SER A 412 -1.41 2.72 -4.13
CA SER A 412 -0.96 1.88 -3.01
C SER A 412 0.40 2.31 -2.47
N LEU A 413 1.35 2.65 -3.35
CA LEU A 413 2.66 3.18 -2.92
C LEU A 413 2.53 4.49 -2.14
N ILE A 414 1.65 5.40 -2.59
CA ILE A 414 1.38 6.65 -1.88
C ILE A 414 0.74 6.37 -0.50
N GLU A 415 -0.24 5.46 -0.41
CA GLU A 415 -0.89 5.08 0.85
C GLU A 415 0.07 4.46 1.86
N HIS A 416 0.93 3.53 1.42
CA HIS A 416 1.95 2.93 2.27
C HIS A 416 2.94 3.96 2.78
N ARG A 417 3.45 4.82 1.90
CA ARG A 417 4.43 5.84 2.29
C ARG A 417 3.84 6.93 3.17
N ALA A 418 2.58 7.33 2.94
CA ALA A 418 1.88 8.23 3.85
C ALA A 418 1.77 7.63 5.27
N THR A 419 1.42 6.35 5.36
CA THR A 419 1.29 5.64 6.63
C THR A 419 2.60 5.66 7.43
N VAL A 420 3.73 5.31 6.80
CA VAL A 420 5.05 5.29 7.48
C VAL A 420 5.72 6.65 7.64
N THR A 421 5.27 7.69 6.92
CA THR A 421 5.81 9.05 7.10
C THR A 421 5.05 9.81 8.18
N ILE A 422 3.72 9.79 8.14
CA ILE A 422 2.88 10.61 9.01
C ILE A 422 2.79 10.05 10.41
N LEU A 423 2.58 8.73 10.55
CA LEU A 423 2.37 8.14 11.87
C LEU A 423 3.61 8.33 12.74
N PRO A 424 4.83 7.91 12.34
CA PRO A 424 6.02 8.14 13.17
C PRO A 424 6.29 9.61 13.45
N GLY A 425 6.08 10.50 12.48
CA GLY A 425 6.23 11.95 12.70
C GLY A 425 5.23 12.51 13.73
N ARG A 426 3.97 12.05 13.71
CA ARG A 426 2.96 12.40 14.72
C ARG A 426 3.33 11.83 16.09
N LEU A 427 3.76 10.56 16.14
CA LEU A 427 4.21 9.91 17.38
C LEU A 427 5.41 10.65 17.96
N ALA A 428 6.41 11.01 17.16
CA ALA A 428 7.57 11.80 17.57
C ALA A 428 7.19 13.16 18.18
N ARG A 429 6.28 13.91 17.53
CA ARG A 429 5.79 15.20 18.07
C ARG A 429 5.06 15.02 19.40
N LYS A 430 4.20 14.00 19.50
CA LYS A 430 3.46 13.69 20.74
C LYS A 430 4.38 13.17 21.85
N TRP A 431 5.41 12.44 21.48
CA TRP A 431 6.45 11.96 22.38
C TRP A 431 7.19 13.11 23.04
N VAL A 432 7.63 14.12 22.28
CA VAL A 432 8.29 15.31 22.84
C VAL A 432 7.39 16.02 23.86
N GLU A 433 6.08 16.16 23.56
CA GLU A 433 5.12 16.73 24.50
C GLU A 433 4.96 15.87 25.76
N ALA A 434 4.86 14.55 25.60
CA ALA A 434 4.73 13.59 26.68
C ALA A 434 5.98 13.59 27.59
N ALA A 435 7.18 13.50 27.01
CA ALA A 435 8.45 13.48 27.72
C ALA A 435 8.65 14.76 28.56
N ARG A 436 8.32 15.93 28.02
CA ARG A 436 8.40 17.21 28.74
C ARG A 436 7.44 17.26 29.95
N ARG A 437 6.24 16.70 29.81
CA ARG A 437 5.19 16.72 30.85
C ARG A 437 5.20 15.50 31.75
N PHE A 438 6.08 14.54 31.52
CA PHE A 438 6.15 13.32 32.29
C PHE A 438 6.46 13.63 33.76
N GLN A 439 5.70 12.98 34.65
CA GLN A 439 5.85 13.04 36.09
C GLN A 439 5.71 11.61 36.64
N PRO A 440 6.75 11.05 37.28
CA PRO A 440 6.66 9.73 37.91
C PRO A 440 5.52 9.66 38.91
N GLY A 441 4.69 8.62 38.82
CA GLY A 441 3.55 8.41 39.72
C GLY A 441 2.32 9.31 39.49
N ALA A 442 2.37 10.23 38.52
CA ALA A 442 1.20 11.01 38.10
C ALA A 442 0.37 10.28 37.03
N GLY A 443 -0.84 10.77 36.76
CA GLY A 443 -1.63 10.33 35.61
C GLY A 443 -0.91 10.57 34.28
N LEU A 444 -1.16 9.71 33.31
CA LEU A 444 -0.52 9.77 32.00
C LEU A 444 -0.82 11.10 31.27
N PRO A 445 0.17 11.74 30.64
CA PRO A 445 -0.07 12.89 29.78
C PRO A 445 -1.10 12.55 28.68
N PRO A 446 -2.03 13.46 28.33
CA PRO A 446 -3.00 13.24 27.25
C PRO A 446 -2.37 12.85 25.90
N ALA A 447 -1.12 13.29 25.66
CA ALA A 447 -0.35 12.93 24.48
C ALA A 447 -0.08 11.42 24.39
N ILE A 448 0.16 10.74 25.51
CA ILE A 448 0.36 9.27 25.54
C ILE A 448 -0.93 8.55 25.12
N LYS A 449 -2.08 8.98 25.63
CA LYS A 449 -3.38 8.40 25.24
C LYS A 449 -3.66 8.57 23.75
N GLN A 450 -3.29 9.71 23.16
CA GLN A 450 -3.44 9.93 21.71
C GLN A 450 -2.51 9.03 20.88
N MET A 451 -1.31 8.72 21.39
CA MET A 451 -0.41 7.76 20.75
C MET A 451 -0.97 6.34 20.82
N ASP A 452 -1.50 5.95 21.98
CA ASP A 452 -2.19 4.68 22.20
C ASP A 452 -3.35 4.51 21.20
N ASP A 453 -4.27 5.48 21.15
CA ASP A 453 -5.42 5.46 20.23
C ASP A 453 -4.99 5.35 18.75
N ALA A 454 -3.87 5.98 18.37
CA ALA A 454 -3.37 5.95 16.99
C ALA A 454 -2.81 4.58 16.60
N ILE A 455 -2.02 3.96 17.48
CA ILE A 455 -1.41 2.64 17.24
C ILE A 455 -2.46 1.56 17.31
N ALA A 456 -3.32 1.62 18.33
CA ALA A 456 -4.40 0.68 18.53
C ALA A 456 -5.26 0.59 17.25
N LYS A 457 -5.67 1.72 16.65
CA LYS A 457 -6.47 1.72 15.40
C LYS A 457 -5.78 1.06 14.20
N LEU A 458 -4.45 1.10 14.13
CA LEU A 458 -3.69 0.45 13.06
C LEU A 458 -3.57 -1.06 13.27
N LEU A 459 -3.35 -1.47 14.52
CA LEU A 459 -3.24 -2.87 14.92
C LEU A 459 -4.60 -3.59 15.00
N ALA A 460 -5.70 -2.88 15.21
CA ALA A 460 -7.05 -3.46 15.33
C ALA A 460 -7.59 -4.07 14.04
N GLY A 461 -7.15 -3.56 12.88
CA GLY A 461 -7.67 -3.99 11.59
C GLY A 461 -9.09 -3.54 11.30
N GLN A 462 -9.68 -4.15 10.28
CA GLN A 462 -11.12 -4.08 10.02
C GLN A 462 -11.80 -5.21 10.80
N ARG A 463 -12.94 -4.89 11.45
CA ARG A 463 -13.66 -5.78 12.38
C ARG A 463 -14.09 -7.13 11.77
N ASN A 464 -14.14 -7.23 10.44
CA ASN A 464 -14.68 -8.38 9.71
C ASN A 464 -13.61 -9.15 8.91
N SER A 465 -12.32 -8.91 9.16
CA SER A 465 -11.25 -9.66 8.51
C SER A 465 -11.37 -11.17 8.81
N ALA A 466 -11.18 -12.00 7.78
CA ALA A 466 -11.16 -13.46 7.93
C ALA A 466 -9.83 -13.99 8.51
N GLU A 467 -8.83 -13.13 8.65
CA GLU A 467 -7.56 -13.48 9.28
C GLU A 467 -7.72 -13.66 10.80
N THR A 468 -6.93 -14.58 11.36
CA THR A 468 -6.89 -14.76 12.82
C THR A 468 -6.47 -13.46 13.50
N LEU A 469 -7.16 -13.10 14.58
CA LEU A 469 -6.84 -11.92 15.36
C LEU A 469 -5.58 -12.20 16.21
N MET A 470 -4.52 -11.43 15.99
CA MET A 470 -3.28 -11.53 16.75
C MET A 470 -3.47 -10.90 18.13
N PRO A 471 -2.73 -11.34 19.17
CA PRO A 471 -2.85 -10.79 20.51
C PRO A 471 -2.76 -9.27 20.57
N PHE A 472 -1.80 -8.68 19.88
CA PHE A 472 -1.59 -7.22 19.89
C PHE A 472 -2.71 -6.40 19.21
N ALA A 473 -3.71 -7.05 18.59
CA ALA A 473 -4.90 -6.39 18.02
C ALA A 473 -6.08 -6.27 19.02
N ILE A 474 -5.93 -6.83 20.23
CA ILE A 474 -6.89 -6.72 21.33
C ILE A 474 -6.22 -6.09 22.55
N ARG A 475 -7.02 -5.63 23.49
CA ARG A 475 -6.54 -5.22 24.82
C ARG A 475 -6.51 -6.43 25.76
N GLU A 476 -5.66 -6.37 26.79
CA GLU A 476 -5.54 -7.45 27.80
C GLU A 476 -6.85 -7.74 28.55
N ASP A 477 -7.78 -6.79 28.59
CA ASP A 477 -9.12 -6.98 29.16
C ASP A 477 -10.11 -7.66 28.19
N GLY A 478 -9.65 -8.09 27.02
CA GLY A 478 -10.44 -8.71 25.96
C GLY A 478 -11.28 -7.72 25.15
N THR A 479 -11.18 -6.41 25.41
CA THR A 479 -11.93 -5.43 24.64
C THR A 479 -11.33 -5.27 23.23
N PRO A 480 -12.17 -5.34 22.19
CA PRO A 480 -11.70 -5.12 20.83
C PRO A 480 -11.34 -3.64 20.67
N ILE A 481 -10.21 -3.39 20.03
CA ILE A 481 -9.80 -2.04 19.70
C ILE A 481 -10.71 -1.51 18.59
N PRO A 482 -11.29 -0.29 18.71
CA PRO A 482 -12.23 0.23 17.72
C PRO A 482 -11.57 0.38 16.33
N PRO A 483 -12.30 0.05 15.24
CA PRO A 483 -11.71 -0.05 13.92
C PRO A 483 -11.38 1.30 13.27
N SER A 484 -10.27 1.26 12.53
CA SER A 484 -9.85 2.11 11.42
C SER A 484 -9.49 3.58 11.65
N PHE A 485 -8.50 3.99 10.86
CA PHE A 485 -8.12 5.37 10.59
C PHE A 485 -8.63 5.76 9.19
N SER A 486 -9.06 7.00 8.97
CA SER A 486 -9.42 7.48 7.63
C SER A 486 -8.16 7.67 6.78
N LEU A 487 -8.00 6.88 5.71
CA LEU A 487 -6.85 7.01 4.80
C LEU A 487 -6.80 8.34 4.09
N SER A 488 -7.95 8.87 3.66
CA SER A 488 -8.03 10.18 3.03
C SER A 488 -7.55 11.29 3.97
N SER A 489 -7.82 11.17 5.27
CA SER A 489 -7.27 12.08 6.28
C SER A 489 -5.75 11.95 6.41
N LEU A 490 -5.19 10.73 6.40
CA LEU A 490 -3.74 10.51 6.42
C LEU A 490 -3.06 11.09 5.19
N ILE A 491 -3.61 10.88 3.99
CA ILE A 491 -3.06 11.45 2.75
C ILE A 491 -3.07 12.98 2.79
N GLY A 492 -4.18 13.58 3.23
CA GLY A 492 -4.32 15.03 3.31
C GLY A 492 -3.34 15.68 4.29
N GLU A 493 -2.87 14.93 5.29
CA GLU A 493 -1.82 15.39 6.19
C GLU A 493 -0.40 15.05 5.70
N ALA A 494 -0.24 13.95 4.95
CA ALA A 494 1.03 13.51 4.38
C ALA A 494 1.55 14.45 3.30
N PHE A 495 0.65 14.95 2.47
CA PHE A 495 1.03 15.68 1.27
C PHE A 495 0.28 17.00 1.19
N GLU A 496 1.03 18.07 0.94
CA GLU A 496 0.45 19.39 0.72
C GLU A 496 -0.56 19.35 -0.42
N LYS A 497 -1.68 20.07 -0.24
CA LYS A 497 -2.73 20.16 -1.25
C LYS A 497 -2.14 20.75 -2.54
N GLY A 498 -2.31 20.04 -3.64
CA GLY A 498 -1.78 20.45 -4.94
C GLY A 498 -0.35 19.97 -5.22
N SER A 499 0.32 19.30 -4.28
CA SER A 499 1.57 18.58 -4.58
C SER A 499 1.36 17.46 -5.61
N LEU A 500 2.43 17.08 -6.32
CA LEU A 500 2.39 16.00 -7.30
C LEU A 500 1.87 14.68 -6.72
N HIS A 501 2.25 14.34 -5.49
CA HIS A 501 1.77 13.13 -4.79
C HIS A 501 0.26 13.20 -4.49
N ALA A 502 -0.24 14.35 -4.03
CA ALA A 502 -1.67 14.53 -3.75
C ALA A 502 -2.51 14.45 -5.03
N GLN A 503 -2.01 15.02 -6.14
CA GLN A 503 -2.66 14.94 -7.45
C GLN A 503 -2.65 13.50 -7.98
N ALA A 504 -1.50 12.82 -7.93
CA ALA A 504 -1.36 11.42 -8.35
C ALA A 504 -2.28 10.49 -7.53
N TYR A 505 -2.40 10.72 -6.22
CA TYR A 505 -3.33 9.98 -5.37
C TYR A 505 -4.79 10.23 -5.75
N ALA A 506 -5.19 11.49 -5.92
CA ALA A 506 -6.57 11.83 -6.28
C ALA A 506 -6.96 11.22 -7.64
N PHE A 507 -6.05 11.30 -8.61
CA PHE A 507 -6.23 10.72 -9.93
C PHE A 507 -6.32 9.19 -9.89
N SER A 508 -5.37 8.53 -9.24
CA SER A 508 -5.35 7.06 -9.14
C SER A 508 -6.53 6.51 -8.33
N SER A 509 -6.97 7.22 -7.28
CA SER A 509 -8.23 6.92 -6.58
C SER A 509 -9.44 7.04 -7.51
N ALA A 510 -9.48 8.06 -8.37
CA ALA A 510 -10.53 8.17 -9.39
C ALA A 510 -10.46 7.01 -10.41
N THR A 511 -9.27 6.55 -10.81
CA THR A 511 -9.10 5.40 -11.71
C THR A 511 -9.69 4.11 -11.13
N ILE A 512 -9.42 3.83 -9.85
CA ILE A 512 -9.94 2.63 -9.16
C ILE A 512 -11.46 2.63 -9.14
N HIS A 513 -12.08 3.75 -8.78
CA HIS A 513 -13.54 3.87 -8.69
C HIS A 513 -14.21 4.19 -10.05
N ALA A 514 -13.52 3.96 -11.17
CA ALA A 514 -14.01 4.23 -12.53
C ALA A 514 -14.54 5.67 -12.75
N ARG A 515 -14.03 6.65 -12.00
CA ARG A 515 -14.28 8.09 -12.20
C ARG A 515 -13.28 8.72 -13.17
N ALA A 516 -12.15 8.07 -13.37
CA ALA A 516 -11.17 8.36 -14.41
C ALA A 516 -10.70 7.07 -15.07
N THR A 517 -10.07 7.19 -16.24
CA THR A 517 -9.63 6.05 -17.07
C THR A 517 -10.80 5.11 -17.33
N ARG A 518 -11.96 5.71 -17.65
CA ARG A 518 -13.23 5.00 -17.87
C ARG A 518 -13.15 4.10 -19.09
N GLY A 519 -14.08 3.15 -19.18
CA GLY A 519 -14.20 2.28 -20.34
C GLY A 519 -14.25 3.04 -21.66
N VAL A 520 -15.03 4.13 -21.70
CA VAL A 520 -15.15 4.99 -22.89
C VAL A 520 -13.84 5.71 -23.22
N GLU A 521 -13.08 6.16 -22.22
CA GLU A 521 -11.80 6.85 -22.43
C GLU A 521 -10.78 5.91 -23.05
N LEU A 522 -10.66 4.71 -22.51
CA LEU A 522 -9.76 3.68 -23.03
C LEU A 522 -10.18 3.20 -24.42
N LEU A 523 -11.49 3.14 -24.69
CA LEU A 523 -12.04 2.79 -25.99
C LEU A 523 -11.64 3.79 -27.07
N ILE A 524 -11.82 5.09 -26.80
CA ILE A 524 -11.55 6.19 -27.76
C ILE A 524 -10.05 6.55 -27.82
N ASP A 525 -9.27 6.21 -26.81
CA ASP A 525 -7.82 6.48 -26.76
C ASP A 525 -7.03 5.54 -27.68
N ARG A 526 -7.09 5.85 -28.98
CA ARG A 526 -6.32 5.16 -30.03
C ARG A 526 -4.83 5.51 -29.98
N ALA A 527 -4.48 6.68 -29.44
CA ALA A 527 -3.12 7.18 -29.42
C ALA A 527 -2.32 6.78 -28.16
N GLY A 528 -2.94 6.10 -27.19
CA GLY A 528 -2.29 5.68 -25.94
C GLY A 528 -1.99 6.84 -24.98
N LYS A 529 -2.79 7.90 -24.99
CA LYS A 529 -2.66 9.07 -24.11
C LYS A 529 -2.74 8.69 -22.63
N SER A 530 -3.69 7.82 -22.27
CA SER A 530 -3.90 7.33 -20.91
C SER A 530 -2.68 6.57 -20.41
N ALA A 531 -2.13 5.69 -21.27
CA ALA A 531 -0.92 4.92 -20.95
C ALA A 531 0.30 5.84 -20.78
N ARG A 532 0.50 6.86 -21.63
CA ARG A 532 1.60 7.83 -21.45
C ARG A 532 1.47 8.63 -20.16
N ARG A 533 0.27 9.11 -19.81
CA ARG A 533 0.02 9.82 -18.54
C ARG A 533 0.29 8.93 -17.34
N SER A 534 -0.28 7.72 -17.31
CA SER A 534 -0.05 6.79 -16.22
C SER A 534 1.42 6.41 -16.12
N ARG A 535 2.16 6.26 -17.24
CA ARG A 535 3.62 6.10 -17.22
C ARG A 535 4.35 7.27 -16.60
N LEU A 536 3.99 8.51 -16.95
CA LEU A 536 4.57 9.70 -16.32
C LEU A 536 4.35 9.70 -14.79
N SER A 537 3.11 9.47 -14.35
CA SER A 537 2.77 9.39 -12.92
C SER A 537 3.53 8.24 -12.24
N GLY A 538 3.49 7.05 -12.82
CA GLY A 538 4.14 5.86 -12.31
C GLY A 538 5.66 6.00 -12.22
N LEU A 539 6.31 6.61 -13.20
CA LEU A 539 7.76 6.86 -13.17
C LEU A 539 8.15 7.87 -12.09
N ASN A 540 7.38 8.96 -11.94
CA ASN A 540 7.63 9.94 -10.87
C ASN A 540 7.49 9.31 -9.48
N ILE A 541 6.42 8.54 -9.26
CA ILE A 541 6.17 7.88 -7.98
C ILE A 541 7.20 6.77 -7.73
N LEU A 542 7.60 6.03 -8.77
CA LEU A 542 8.64 5.02 -8.66
C LEU A 542 10.00 5.63 -8.28
N ASP A 543 10.39 6.74 -8.91
CA ASP A 543 11.64 7.44 -8.57
C ASP A 543 11.63 7.94 -7.13
N TRP A 544 10.51 8.53 -6.72
CA TRP A 544 10.28 8.95 -5.35
C TRP A 544 10.43 7.81 -4.34
N VAL A 545 9.83 6.65 -4.59
CA VAL A 545 9.95 5.52 -3.65
C VAL A 545 11.31 4.84 -3.66
N CYS A 546 12.07 4.94 -4.76
CA CYS A 546 13.44 4.44 -4.85
C CYS A 546 14.48 5.33 -4.15
N ASP A 547 14.16 6.60 -3.88
CA ASP A 547 15.07 7.56 -3.23
C ASP A 547 15.45 7.12 -1.81
N GLN A 548 16.71 6.71 -1.65
CA GLN A 548 17.26 6.26 -0.37
C GLN A 548 17.43 7.38 0.66
N ARG A 549 17.60 8.63 0.23
CA ARG A 549 17.72 9.77 1.16
C ARG A 549 16.37 10.03 1.80
N GLN A 550 15.32 10.11 0.98
CA GLN A 550 13.97 10.23 1.49
C GLN A 550 13.56 9.02 2.34
N ARG A 551 13.98 7.81 1.94
CA ARG A 551 13.83 6.60 2.77
C ARG A 551 14.37 6.79 4.19
N LYS A 552 15.57 7.33 4.33
CA LYS A 552 16.13 7.63 5.65
C LYS A 552 15.34 8.70 6.39
N GLU A 553 14.92 9.76 5.70
CA GLU A 553 14.19 10.89 6.31
C GLU A 553 12.86 10.46 6.95
N TYR A 554 12.04 9.64 6.28
CA TYR A 554 10.77 9.22 6.87
C TYR A 554 10.90 8.03 7.84
N LEU A 555 11.92 7.17 7.69
CA LEU A 555 12.16 6.08 8.64
C LEU A 555 12.79 6.55 9.94
N PHE A 556 13.55 7.65 9.92
CA PHE A 556 14.26 8.16 11.09
C PHE A 556 13.34 8.45 12.29
N PRO A 557 12.19 9.15 12.16
CA PRO A 557 11.24 9.30 13.27
C PRO A 557 10.72 7.98 13.84
N ALA A 558 10.56 6.94 13.00
CA ALA A 558 10.12 5.62 13.46
C ALA A 558 11.21 4.96 14.30
N LEU A 559 12.45 4.94 13.80
CA LEU A 559 13.61 4.43 14.53
C LEU A 559 13.83 5.16 15.84
N GLN A 560 13.70 6.49 15.85
CA GLN A 560 13.77 7.29 17.08
C GLN A 560 12.74 6.84 18.10
N ILE A 561 11.47 6.69 17.70
CA ILE A 561 10.42 6.22 18.60
C ILE A 561 10.71 4.83 19.15
N VAL A 562 11.15 3.89 18.30
CA VAL A 562 11.53 2.54 18.74
C VAL A 562 12.62 2.60 19.81
N PHE A 563 13.73 3.30 19.53
CA PHE A 563 14.85 3.37 20.47
C PHE A 563 14.49 4.10 21.76
N ILE A 564 13.80 5.25 21.68
CA ILE A 564 13.43 5.99 22.88
C ILE A 564 12.40 5.22 23.72
N ALA A 565 11.42 4.55 23.09
CA ALA A 565 10.43 3.76 23.82
C ALA A 565 11.07 2.53 24.51
N GLN A 566 11.98 1.82 23.84
CA GLN A 566 12.73 0.71 24.44
C GLN A 566 13.58 1.16 25.63
N HIS A 567 14.28 2.29 25.46
CA HIS A 567 15.09 2.88 26.54
C HIS A 567 14.21 3.30 27.72
N ALA A 568 13.15 4.04 27.44
CA ALA A 568 12.20 4.49 28.45
C ALA A 568 11.55 3.32 29.20
N ALA A 569 11.18 2.23 28.52
CA ALA A 569 10.63 1.03 29.14
C ALA A 569 11.59 0.43 30.19
N ARG A 570 12.89 0.34 29.87
CA ARG A 570 13.93 -0.21 30.78
C ARG A 570 14.18 0.67 32.01
N HIS A 571 14.00 1.99 31.88
CA HIS A 571 14.46 2.94 32.89
C HIS A 571 13.32 3.59 33.70
N ILE A 572 12.05 3.46 33.30
CA ILE A 572 10.90 4.10 33.97
C ILE A 572 10.11 3.11 34.86
N GLY A 573 10.26 1.79 34.67
CA GLY A 573 9.47 0.73 35.35
C GLY A 573 9.66 0.55 36.87
N GLY A 574 10.35 1.45 37.57
CA GLY A 574 10.51 1.39 39.03
C GLY A 574 9.71 2.50 39.71
N GLY A 575 8.75 2.15 40.59
CA GLY A 575 7.75 3.04 41.18
C GLY A 575 8.21 4.28 41.96
N ALA A 576 7.24 4.92 42.64
CA ALA A 576 7.34 6.20 43.35
C ALA A 576 8.66 6.40 44.12
N GLY A 577 9.56 7.20 43.54
CA GLY A 577 10.92 7.41 44.04
C GLY A 577 11.94 7.82 42.97
N GLN A 578 11.59 7.72 41.68
CA GLN A 578 12.46 8.17 40.60
C GLN A 578 12.63 9.70 40.57
N ASP A 579 13.88 10.14 40.45
CA ASP A 579 14.25 11.53 40.16
C ASP A 579 13.55 11.98 38.86
N LEU A 580 12.68 12.99 38.98
CA LEU A 580 11.93 13.57 37.87
C LEU A 580 12.82 13.90 36.67
N LYS A 581 14.05 14.38 36.92
CA LYS A 581 15.01 14.70 35.87
C LYS A 581 15.43 13.43 35.11
N LYS A 582 15.78 12.37 35.83
CA LYS A 582 16.21 11.10 35.23
C LYS A 582 15.08 10.42 34.47
N ALA A 583 13.86 10.46 34.99
CA ALA A 583 12.70 9.89 34.31
C ALA A 583 12.39 10.63 32.99
N ARG A 584 12.53 11.96 32.97
CA ARG A 584 12.41 12.74 31.73
C ARG A 584 13.56 12.47 30.75
N GLN A 585 14.79 12.33 31.25
CA GLN A 585 15.96 11.97 30.44
C GLN A 585 15.81 10.57 29.83
N ALA A 586 15.22 9.62 30.55
CA ALA A 586 14.85 8.31 30.02
C ALA A 586 13.78 8.40 28.92
N MET A 587 12.87 9.36 29.00
CA MET A 587 11.95 9.70 27.90
C MET A 587 12.63 10.50 26.76
N GLY A 588 13.94 10.73 26.80
CA GLY A 588 14.66 11.51 25.80
C GLY A 588 14.54 13.03 25.94
N HIS A 589 14.01 13.54 27.05
CA HIS A 589 13.93 14.98 27.35
C HIS A 589 15.08 15.43 28.27
N TYR A 590 15.98 16.25 27.74
CA TYR A 590 17.18 16.72 28.42
C TYR A 590 17.09 18.23 28.71
N GLU A 591 17.19 18.61 29.99
CA GLU A 591 17.24 20.02 30.41
C GLU A 591 18.69 20.43 30.73
N GLY A 592 19.16 21.50 30.09
CA GLY A 592 20.50 22.06 30.31
C GLY A 592 21.63 21.32 29.59
N ASN A 593 22.85 21.49 30.10
CA ASN A 593 24.08 20.88 29.59
C ASN A 593 24.35 19.55 30.30
N LEU A 594 24.95 18.59 29.57
CA LEU A 594 25.47 17.34 30.13
C LEU A 594 26.70 17.64 30.97
N LYS A 595 26.73 17.11 32.21
CA LYS A 595 27.77 17.37 33.20
C LYS A 595 28.68 16.15 33.42
N PRO A 596 30.02 16.33 33.39
CA PRO A 596 30.95 15.26 33.75
C PRO A 596 30.66 14.69 35.14
N GLY A 597 30.84 13.37 35.30
CA GLY A 597 30.60 12.63 36.54
C GLY A 597 29.11 12.37 36.85
N LYS A 598 28.21 13.27 36.43
CA LYS A 598 26.75 13.14 36.61
C LYS A 598 26.07 12.46 35.43
N ASP A 599 26.34 12.94 34.22
CA ASP A 599 25.66 12.52 32.99
C ASP A 599 26.56 11.64 32.10
N TYR A 600 27.89 11.80 32.18
CA TYR A 600 28.86 10.96 31.48
C TYR A 600 30.19 10.87 32.24
N THR A 601 31.01 9.88 31.90
CA THR A 601 32.41 9.75 32.33
C THR A 601 33.32 9.72 31.11
N GLY A 602 34.64 9.84 31.32
CA GLY A 602 35.62 9.90 30.23
C GLY A 602 35.88 11.34 29.76
N ASP A 603 37.01 11.54 29.09
CA ASP A 603 37.45 12.82 28.54
C ASP A 603 37.41 12.87 27.00
N GLY A 604 36.96 11.79 26.37
CA GLY A 604 36.80 11.66 24.92
C GLY A 604 38.06 11.22 24.19
N THR A 605 39.11 10.78 24.89
CA THR A 605 40.29 10.17 24.26
C THR A 605 40.11 8.68 24.02
N ARG A 606 40.96 8.08 23.19
CA ARG A 606 40.98 6.62 22.96
C ARG A 606 41.19 5.80 24.25
N ALA A 607 41.97 6.33 25.20
CA ALA A 607 42.22 5.67 26.49
C ALA A 607 41.08 5.89 27.52
N SER A 608 40.32 6.99 27.35
CA SER A 608 39.27 7.43 28.26
C SER A 608 38.05 7.93 27.46
N SER A 609 37.45 7.00 26.72
CA SER A 609 36.27 7.28 25.88
C SER A 609 35.10 7.78 26.71
N ILE A 610 34.29 8.66 26.13
CA ILE A 610 33.07 9.15 26.76
C ILE A 610 32.07 8.00 26.88
N VAL A 611 31.55 7.80 28.09
CA VAL A 611 30.50 6.83 28.38
C VAL A 611 29.34 7.58 29.02
N PHE A 612 28.19 7.59 28.36
CA PHE A 612 26.97 8.17 28.92
C PHE A 612 26.41 7.27 30.03
N ARG A 613 25.78 7.87 31.04
CA ARG A 613 25.12 7.11 32.10
C ARG A 613 23.89 6.39 31.55
N GLU A 614 23.58 5.22 32.12
CA GLU A 614 22.50 4.32 31.67
C GLU A 614 21.12 4.98 31.50
N HIS A 615 20.78 6.00 32.30
CA HIS A 615 19.48 6.68 32.16
C HIS A 615 19.40 7.61 30.93
N LEU A 616 20.50 7.84 30.21
CA LEU A 616 20.56 8.67 29.01
C LEU A 616 20.61 7.79 27.76
N LEU A 617 19.67 8.01 26.84
CA LEU A 617 19.68 7.36 25.53
C LEU A 617 20.89 7.82 24.70
N TYR A 618 21.71 6.87 24.26
CA TYR A 618 23.03 7.13 23.65
C TYR A 618 22.98 8.19 22.55
N TYR A 619 22.19 7.98 21.49
CA TYR A 619 22.20 8.88 20.33
C TYR A 619 21.62 10.29 20.62
N VAL A 620 20.73 10.41 21.61
CA VAL A 620 20.20 11.73 22.01
C VAL A 620 21.21 12.46 22.89
N ALA A 621 21.86 11.74 23.82
CA ALA A 621 22.94 12.28 24.64
C ALA A 621 24.16 12.67 23.80
N LEU A 622 24.54 11.85 22.83
CA LEU A 622 25.60 12.11 21.87
C LEU A 622 25.33 13.38 21.09
N LYS A 623 24.17 13.47 20.41
CA LYS A 623 23.81 14.70 19.67
C LYS A 623 23.88 15.92 20.58
N ARG A 624 23.33 15.83 21.80
CA ARG A 624 23.35 16.93 22.77
C ARG A 624 24.78 17.31 23.19
N PHE A 625 25.65 16.32 23.36
CA PHE A 625 27.06 16.53 23.68
C PHE A 625 27.79 17.22 22.54
N LEU A 626 27.63 16.73 21.31
CA LEU A 626 28.23 17.32 20.12
C LEU A 626 27.78 18.77 19.94
N ASP A 627 26.47 19.04 20.10
CA ASP A 627 25.90 20.40 20.09
C ASP A 627 26.53 21.27 21.19
N GLN A 628 26.66 20.75 22.43
CA GLN A 628 27.25 21.47 23.57
C GLN A 628 28.73 21.79 23.36
N MET A 629 29.45 20.93 22.67
CA MET A 629 30.88 21.08 22.39
C MET A 629 31.17 21.73 21.03
N ASN A 630 30.14 22.10 20.28
CA ASN A 630 30.27 22.65 18.93
C ASN A 630 31.13 21.76 18.02
N ILE A 631 30.83 20.46 18.03
CA ILE A 631 31.49 19.44 17.20
C ILE A 631 30.54 19.11 16.04
N GLU A 632 30.97 19.34 14.81
CA GLU A 632 30.18 19.01 13.63
C GLU A 632 30.32 17.52 13.27
N PRO A 633 29.22 16.77 13.12
CA PRO A 633 29.25 15.35 12.81
C PRO A 633 29.45 15.10 11.31
N ASP A 634 30.65 15.40 10.79
CA ASP A 634 30.90 15.38 9.34
C ASP A 634 31.32 13.99 8.84
N ARG A 635 32.00 13.23 9.72
CA ARG A 635 32.51 11.88 9.43
C ARG A 635 32.44 11.02 10.70
N LEU A 636 31.48 10.10 10.71
CA LEU A 636 31.44 9.01 11.68
C LEU A 636 32.54 7.99 11.33
N GLN A 637 33.43 7.71 12.27
CA GLN A 637 34.29 6.54 12.23
C GLN A 637 33.94 5.61 13.39
N ILE A 638 34.10 4.31 13.18
CA ILE A 638 33.84 3.30 14.21
C ILE A 638 35.12 2.51 14.40
N ALA A 639 35.61 2.44 15.64
CA ALA A 639 36.78 1.62 15.99
C ALA A 639 36.74 1.18 17.45
N SER A 640 37.60 0.23 17.80
CA SER A 640 37.76 -0.20 19.19
C SER A 640 38.73 0.71 19.94
N ASN A 641 38.32 1.13 21.13
CA ASN A 641 39.18 1.86 22.08
C ASN A 641 40.26 0.94 22.68
N ASP A 642 41.12 1.48 23.56
CA ASP A 642 42.21 0.72 24.17
C ASP A 642 41.75 -0.40 25.11
N ARG A 643 40.45 -0.41 25.46
CA ARG A 643 39.79 -1.47 26.24
C ARG A 643 39.06 -2.49 25.38
N GLY A 644 39.19 -2.39 24.05
CA GLY A 644 38.52 -3.26 23.09
C GLY A 644 37.01 -3.00 22.95
N ARG A 645 36.49 -1.87 23.44
CA ARG A 645 35.09 -1.48 23.31
C ARG A 645 34.86 -0.68 22.04
N TRP A 646 33.77 -0.98 21.34
CA TRP A 646 33.34 -0.26 20.15
C TRP A 646 32.99 1.19 20.48
N CYS A 647 33.62 2.10 19.75
CA CYS A 647 33.40 3.53 19.90
C CYS A 647 33.06 4.17 18.56
N GLU A 648 32.15 5.15 18.62
CA GLU A 648 32.02 6.15 17.56
C GLU A 648 33.03 7.26 17.77
N ILE A 649 33.64 7.71 16.69
CA ILE A 649 34.69 8.71 16.70
C ILE A 649 34.25 9.90 15.85
N TYR A 650 34.34 11.08 16.44
CA TYR A 650 34.01 12.36 15.81
C TYR A 650 35.22 13.28 15.87
N MET A 651 35.48 14.00 14.78
CA MET A 651 36.52 15.02 14.74
C MET A 651 35.94 16.37 15.16
N GLY A 652 36.54 17.02 16.14
CA GLY A 652 36.08 18.32 16.62
C GLY A 652 37.11 19.03 17.47
N GLN A 653 37.16 20.37 17.35
CA GLN A 653 38.09 21.20 18.11
C GLN A 653 39.58 20.76 17.97
N GLY A 654 39.96 20.27 16.78
CA GLY A 654 41.34 19.85 16.48
C GLY A 654 41.75 18.49 17.07
N ARG A 655 40.81 17.68 17.59
CA ARG A 655 41.10 16.34 18.10
C ARG A 655 39.98 15.32 17.77
N GLU A 656 40.29 14.04 17.99
CA GLU A 656 39.31 12.96 18.00
C GLU A 656 38.55 12.93 19.33
N TRP A 657 37.25 12.69 19.23
CA TRP A 657 36.34 12.46 20.35
C TRP A 657 35.78 11.05 20.25
N TRP A 658 36.12 10.21 21.21
CA TRP A 658 35.75 8.80 21.28
C TRP A 658 34.56 8.61 22.22
N PHE A 659 33.49 7.99 21.73
CA PHE A 659 32.27 7.71 22.48
C PHE A 659 31.99 6.21 22.48
N GLU A 660 31.93 5.60 23.66
CA GLU A 660 31.62 4.18 23.82
C GLU A 660 30.13 3.93 23.53
N VAL A 661 29.84 3.04 22.59
CA VAL A 661 28.46 2.70 22.22
C VAL A 661 27.87 1.79 23.29
N SER A 662 27.07 2.37 24.19
CA SER A 662 26.43 1.67 25.31
C SER A 662 25.19 0.88 24.91
N ASP A 663 24.53 1.31 23.84
CA ASP A 663 23.37 0.64 23.25
C ASP A 663 23.86 -0.19 22.06
N THR A 664 24.30 -1.43 22.29
CA THR A 664 24.38 -2.37 21.17
C THR A 664 22.99 -2.41 20.54
N LEU A 665 22.94 -2.11 19.24
CA LEU A 665 21.81 -2.38 18.36
C LEU A 665 21.30 -3.81 18.60
N GLY A 666 20.37 -3.97 19.53
CA GLY A 666 19.67 -5.23 19.82
C GLY A 666 18.77 -5.70 18.67
N LEU A 667 18.86 -5.04 17.51
CA LEU A 667 18.21 -5.40 16.26
C LEU A 667 18.80 -6.68 15.63
N LEU A 668 20.01 -7.09 16.03
CA LEU A 668 20.57 -8.41 15.72
C LEU A 668 20.56 -9.26 16.99
N GLY A 669 19.38 -9.65 17.45
CA GLY A 669 19.23 -10.41 18.69
C GLY A 669 20.16 -11.64 18.72
N GLY A 670 20.93 -11.74 19.80
CA GLY A 670 21.80 -12.86 20.10
C GLY A 670 22.46 -12.66 21.46
N SER A 671 22.13 -13.55 22.39
CA SER A 671 22.87 -13.82 23.62
C SER A 671 24.37 -13.92 23.36
N ASP A 672 25.17 -13.21 24.17
CA ASP A 672 26.59 -13.41 24.55
C ASP A 672 27.69 -13.86 23.55
N ASP A 673 27.40 -14.16 22.29
CA ASP A 673 28.36 -14.76 21.33
C ASP A 673 28.66 -13.90 20.08
N THR A 674 28.16 -12.67 19.98
CA THR A 674 28.53 -11.71 18.91
C THR A 674 29.93 -11.10 19.06
N LYS A 675 30.88 -11.79 19.72
CA LYS A 675 32.26 -11.33 19.93
C LYS A 675 33.14 -11.28 18.67
N ARG A 676 32.59 -11.49 17.47
CA ARG A 676 33.31 -11.32 16.19
C ARG A 676 32.38 -10.84 15.06
N ILE A 677 32.31 -9.53 14.88
CA ILE A 677 32.16 -8.85 13.57
C ILE A 677 33.22 -7.77 13.52
#